data_AF-A0AA36IT66-F1
#
_entry.id   AF-A0AA36IT66-F1
#
_cell.length_a   1.000
_cell.length_b   1.000
_cell.length_c   1.000
_cell.angle_alpha   90.00
_cell.angle_beta   90.00
_cell.angle_gamma   90.00
#
_symmetry.space_group_name_H-M   'P 1'
#
loop_
_entity.id
_entity.type
_entity.pdbx_description
1 polymer ?
#
loop_
_entity_poly.entity_id
_entity_poly.type
_entity_poly.pdbx_seq_one_letter_code
_entity_poly.pdbx_strand_id
1 'polypeptide(L)'
;MGSGGSTLDVRKRIDELEKHCAGKKIGSGKDELDDILQCSKELVNIMDEVASASSPDLALIDRLGSLSEIIFCNLDSRICVQLLQLEDAADVRKTLAEIAQNIDKVRATPVADRLEAKWQETEKAQLVQHVKEIAEIVKGTSELTKLIEALVSINTKLEALPGAVPKDVAEKALAQCAGFSSAKLQKGFPGLLQKEGLPILEQLQAPAACFDAHGARLAACAEATWEPLAPQLVRLTAQVSSHMVKLQMQQAVAELAQDNFDAAIAALQTLQNWWPHSEGSDDRPGLQESIAKVFALAEERVLAAGDLPEVAGQLDAMGASLGLDPKLAEHLAARSVAAPLGCFEEELKKDDKNLQTLTSAAQELAAVAEKIPAEETDRVQSLLTSLEEHLLQKCQEVLKSPDLAQVLQAAQGYDEARPKMTPPLPEATALLPRVQEQVGMSSLQQAKEELAKDHGLNPAWVLECVKRVDLSVLPEEAATSLREISAKTCERMTESFREALAEGQEAKTKGLRSFAESFDTAVSKASESKGSDSFERDEIQRKLKEIEAEKTAAHAPEDEAPAEEETPAADEETPAADETPAAEEETPATEEETPAAEDETPAAEEETPAAEEEAPAAEEETPVAEDETPAAEDEVPSEAASKVAEMEQMLEQESGMNPNVILKNLTDLAALWPLPPLLGRLGAVLTKLQGRMASACASASAEDQEAKLKALLAFAHKVHELQQSMDSCAPQFLFAVCSAGADQDLKDAETELAKESGMNPMLVLKNIRNLKLYWQALGSDAESLHTRLGAMCDLMRSRITASYEQNEEKRPNLLKFSAAFDAAITGLEGAGEPNLAAKLSG
;
A
#
# COMPACT_ATOMS: atom_id res chain seq x y z
N MET A 1 -60.04 -14.17 -78.42
CA MET A 1 -59.68 -15.58 -78.68
C MET A 1 -58.93 -16.06 -77.45
N GLY A 2 -59.56 -16.88 -76.63
CA GLY A 2 -58.98 -17.38 -75.38
C GLY A 2 -57.93 -18.45 -75.68
N SER A 3 -56.74 -18.29 -75.13
CA SER A 3 -55.75 -19.35 -75.01
C SER A 3 -56.25 -20.33 -73.95
N GLY A 4 -57.08 -21.29 -74.35
CA GLY A 4 -57.41 -22.43 -73.51
C GLY A 4 -56.16 -23.29 -73.35
N GLY A 5 -55.52 -23.21 -72.17
CA GLY A 5 -54.61 -24.26 -71.72
C GLY A 5 -55.35 -25.59 -71.81
N SER A 6 -54.81 -26.55 -72.56
CA SER A 6 -55.50 -27.84 -72.72
C SER A 6 -55.60 -28.53 -71.37
N THR A 7 -56.71 -29.19 -71.05
CA THR A 7 -56.87 -30.00 -69.82
C THR A 7 -55.76 -31.06 -69.64
N LEU A 8 -55.06 -31.41 -70.72
CA LEU A 8 -53.88 -32.28 -70.73
C LEU A 8 -52.66 -31.64 -70.05
N ASP A 9 -52.54 -30.32 -70.10
CA ASP A 9 -51.44 -29.54 -69.52
C ASP A 9 -51.58 -29.41 -67.99
N VAL A 10 -52.80 -29.15 -67.52
CA VAL A 10 -53.16 -29.18 -66.09
C VAL A 10 -52.89 -30.56 -65.46
N ARG A 11 -53.26 -31.64 -66.15
CA ARG A 11 -53.01 -33.02 -65.66
C ARG A 11 -51.52 -33.32 -65.50
N LYS A 12 -50.68 -32.88 -66.44
CA LYS A 12 -49.22 -33.04 -66.34
C LYS A 12 -48.62 -32.26 -65.17
N ARG A 13 -49.04 -31.00 -64.97
CA ARG A 13 -48.60 -30.18 -63.82
C ARG A 13 -49.01 -30.81 -62.49
N ILE A 14 -50.20 -31.41 -62.41
CA ILE A 14 -50.63 -32.19 -61.22
C ILE A 14 -49.75 -33.44 -61.03
N ASP A 15 -49.43 -34.18 -62.09
CA ASP A 15 -48.53 -35.34 -62.01
C ASP A 15 -47.11 -34.94 -61.55
N GLU A 16 -46.62 -33.79 -62.01
CA GLU A 16 -45.34 -33.21 -61.60
C GLU A 16 -45.35 -32.78 -60.13
N LEU A 17 -46.42 -32.12 -59.66
CA LEU A 17 -46.61 -31.78 -58.25
C LEU A 17 -46.71 -33.01 -57.37
N GLU A 18 -47.45 -34.05 -57.78
CA GLU A 18 -47.52 -35.32 -57.06
C GLU A 18 -46.15 -35.97 -56.93
N LYS A 19 -45.35 -35.98 -58.00
CA LYS A 19 -43.99 -36.49 -57.95
C LYS A 19 -43.09 -35.64 -57.05
N HIS A 20 -43.31 -34.33 -56.99
CA HIS A 20 -42.52 -33.43 -56.16
C HIS A 20 -42.87 -33.54 -54.67
N CYS A 21 -44.15 -33.77 -54.36
CA CYS A 21 -44.67 -33.92 -53.00
C CYS A 21 -44.54 -35.37 -52.46
N ALA A 22 -44.57 -36.38 -53.33
CA ALA A 22 -44.47 -37.78 -52.94
C ALA A 22 -43.01 -38.22 -52.76
N GLY A 23 -42.63 -38.58 -51.53
CA GLY A 23 -41.40 -39.31 -51.24
C GLY A 23 -40.20 -38.50 -50.79
N LYS A 24 -40.27 -37.16 -50.73
CA LYS A 24 -39.21 -36.36 -50.10
C LYS A 24 -39.43 -36.26 -48.58
N LYS A 25 -38.53 -36.84 -47.79
CA LYS A 25 -38.23 -36.32 -46.44
C LYS A 25 -37.41 -35.05 -46.64
N ILE A 26 -38.10 -33.95 -46.92
CA ILE A 26 -37.48 -32.62 -47.05
C ILE A 26 -36.85 -32.28 -45.68
N GLY A 27 -35.65 -31.73 -45.56
CA GLY A 27 -35.02 -31.49 -44.25
C GLY A 27 -35.70 -30.37 -43.43
N SER A 28 -35.12 -30.00 -42.29
CA SER A 28 -35.72 -29.05 -41.32
C SER A 28 -35.38 -27.58 -41.56
N GLY A 29 -34.65 -27.23 -42.63
CA GLY A 29 -34.19 -25.84 -42.87
C GLY A 29 -35.17 -24.97 -43.67
N LYS A 30 -34.97 -23.64 -43.62
CA LYS A 30 -35.75 -22.64 -44.36
C LYS A 30 -35.68 -22.80 -45.88
N ASP A 31 -34.50 -23.08 -46.43
CA ASP A 31 -34.30 -23.31 -47.88
C ASP A 31 -35.15 -24.46 -48.42
N GLU A 32 -35.49 -25.41 -47.54
CA GLU A 32 -36.23 -26.61 -47.88
C GLU A 32 -37.75 -26.41 -47.74
N LEU A 33 -38.19 -25.43 -46.93
CA LEU A 33 -39.59 -24.96 -46.89
C LEU A 33 -39.95 -24.12 -48.11
N ASP A 34 -38.99 -23.46 -48.75
CA ASP A 34 -39.22 -22.68 -49.98
C ASP A 34 -39.70 -23.55 -51.16
N ASP A 35 -39.19 -24.78 -51.27
CA ASP A 35 -39.66 -25.78 -52.24
C ASP A 35 -41.14 -26.12 -52.01
N ILE A 36 -41.55 -26.29 -50.75
CA ILE A 36 -42.94 -26.58 -50.37
C ILE A 36 -43.82 -25.34 -50.58
N LEU A 37 -43.31 -24.15 -50.29
CA LEU A 37 -43.97 -22.89 -50.57
C LEU A 37 -44.25 -22.74 -52.07
N GLN A 38 -43.29 -23.07 -52.92
CA GLN A 38 -43.47 -23.05 -54.36
C GLN A 38 -44.49 -24.09 -54.83
N CYS A 39 -44.47 -25.31 -54.27
CA CYS A 39 -45.49 -26.33 -54.53
C CYS A 39 -46.89 -25.87 -54.12
N SER A 40 -47.02 -25.19 -52.97
CA SER A 40 -48.31 -24.65 -52.49
C SER A 40 -48.86 -23.54 -53.37
N LYS A 41 -48.00 -22.64 -53.89
CA LYS A 41 -48.38 -21.58 -54.84
C LYS A 41 -48.87 -22.18 -56.15
N GLU A 42 -48.16 -23.19 -56.66
CA GLU A 42 -48.55 -23.87 -57.90
C GLU A 42 -49.86 -24.65 -57.75
N LEU A 43 -50.10 -25.24 -56.58
CA LEU A 43 -51.38 -25.88 -56.24
C LEU A 43 -52.55 -24.89 -56.33
N VAL A 44 -52.38 -23.65 -55.83
CA VAL A 44 -53.38 -22.57 -55.93
C VAL A 44 -53.59 -22.17 -57.38
N ASN A 45 -52.51 -21.96 -58.15
CA ASN A 45 -52.60 -21.59 -59.56
C ASN A 45 -53.41 -22.62 -60.37
N ILE A 46 -53.16 -23.91 -60.13
CA ILE A 46 -53.89 -24.99 -60.81
C ILE A 46 -55.36 -25.03 -60.36
N MET A 47 -55.64 -24.84 -59.06
CA MET A 47 -57.01 -24.79 -58.56
C MET A 47 -57.80 -23.63 -59.17
N ASP A 48 -57.21 -22.43 -59.27
CA ASP A 48 -57.84 -21.26 -59.90
C ASP A 48 -58.12 -21.49 -61.39
N GLU A 49 -57.20 -22.16 -62.10
CA GLU A 49 -57.38 -22.53 -63.52
C GLU A 49 -58.49 -23.57 -63.71
N VAL A 50 -58.57 -24.60 -62.85
CA VAL A 50 -59.63 -25.62 -62.88
C VAL A 50 -60.98 -25.02 -62.50
N ALA A 51 -61.02 -24.12 -61.51
CA ALA A 51 -62.24 -23.46 -61.05
C ALA A 51 -62.78 -22.43 -62.05
N SER A 52 -61.90 -21.78 -62.81
CA SER A 52 -62.28 -20.78 -63.84
C SER A 52 -62.77 -21.41 -65.16
N ALA A 53 -62.66 -22.74 -65.32
CA ALA A 53 -63.14 -23.44 -66.50
C ALA A 53 -64.68 -23.44 -66.57
N SER A 54 -65.24 -23.35 -67.78
CA SER A 54 -66.70 -23.35 -68.01
C SER A 54 -67.41 -24.63 -67.53
N SER A 55 -66.67 -25.71 -67.33
CA SER A 55 -67.10 -26.95 -66.68
C SER A 55 -65.95 -27.53 -65.85
N PRO A 56 -65.89 -27.27 -64.53
CA PRO A 56 -64.79 -27.74 -63.68
C PRO A 56 -64.76 -29.27 -63.58
N ASP A 57 -63.57 -29.87 -63.72
CA ASP A 57 -63.36 -31.32 -63.61
C ASP A 57 -63.26 -31.72 -62.13
N LEU A 58 -64.33 -32.30 -61.59
CA LEU A 58 -64.42 -32.71 -60.18
C LEU A 58 -63.34 -33.72 -59.80
N ALA A 59 -62.88 -34.58 -60.73
CA ALA A 59 -61.82 -35.54 -60.44
C ALA A 59 -60.44 -34.87 -60.26
N LEU A 60 -60.20 -33.73 -60.91
CA LEU A 60 -58.98 -32.94 -60.69
C LEU A 60 -59.05 -32.17 -59.38
N ILE A 61 -60.23 -31.67 -59.00
CA ILE A 61 -60.46 -31.03 -57.70
C ILE A 61 -60.20 -32.02 -56.56
N ASP A 62 -60.72 -33.25 -56.65
CA ASP A 62 -60.47 -34.31 -55.65
C ASP A 62 -58.98 -34.68 -55.55
N ARG A 63 -58.28 -34.68 -56.69
CA ARG A 63 -56.84 -34.97 -56.76
C ARG A 63 -56.00 -33.84 -56.15
N LEU A 64 -56.35 -32.59 -56.41
CA LEU A 64 -55.75 -31.41 -55.77
C LEU A 64 -56.01 -31.39 -54.25
N GLY A 65 -57.21 -31.80 -53.83
CA GLY A 65 -57.54 -32.00 -52.42
C GLY A 65 -56.64 -33.05 -51.75
N SER A 66 -56.42 -34.18 -52.43
CA SER A 66 -55.52 -35.24 -51.93
C SER A 66 -54.06 -34.78 -51.82
N LEU A 67 -53.57 -34.01 -52.80
CA LEU A 67 -52.26 -33.37 -52.76
C LEU A 67 -52.13 -32.39 -51.58
N SER A 68 -53.17 -31.60 -51.34
CA SER A 68 -53.19 -30.65 -50.23
C SER A 68 -53.09 -31.34 -48.86
N GLU A 69 -53.71 -32.52 -48.70
CA GLU A 69 -53.61 -33.34 -47.49
C GLU A 69 -52.22 -33.95 -47.30
N ILE A 70 -51.54 -34.33 -48.39
CA ILE A 70 -50.15 -34.82 -48.33
C ILE A 70 -49.22 -33.71 -47.83
N ILE A 71 -49.34 -32.49 -48.36
CA ILE A 71 -48.54 -31.35 -47.92
C ILE A 71 -48.85 -31.04 -46.44
N PHE A 72 -50.13 -30.98 -46.06
CA PHE A 72 -50.53 -30.76 -44.68
C PHE A 72 -49.94 -31.81 -43.71
N CYS A 73 -50.08 -33.11 -43.99
CA CYS A 73 -49.54 -34.16 -43.12
C CYS A 73 -48.00 -34.09 -42.99
N ASN A 74 -47.33 -33.63 -44.05
CA ASN A 74 -45.88 -33.43 -44.04
C ASN A 74 -45.49 -32.28 -43.11
N LEU A 75 -46.18 -31.14 -43.19
CA LEU A 75 -45.96 -29.98 -42.32
C LEU A 75 -46.31 -30.29 -40.87
N ASP A 76 -47.46 -30.91 -40.64
CA ASP A 76 -47.93 -31.32 -39.32
C ASP A 76 -46.88 -32.18 -38.62
N SER A 77 -46.30 -33.17 -39.30
CA SER A 77 -45.29 -34.07 -38.70
C SER A 77 -43.96 -33.39 -38.35
N ARG A 78 -43.67 -32.20 -38.88
CA ARG A 78 -42.40 -31.47 -38.66
C ARG A 78 -42.43 -30.46 -37.53
N ILE A 79 -43.62 -29.99 -37.17
CA ILE A 79 -43.76 -29.06 -36.04
C ILE A 79 -43.41 -29.85 -34.77
N CYS A 80 -42.15 -29.71 -34.33
CA CYS A 80 -41.55 -30.37 -33.19
C CYS A 80 -40.56 -29.41 -32.50
N VAL A 81 -40.11 -29.77 -31.29
CA VAL A 81 -39.23 -28.90 -30.47
C VAL A 81 -37.91 -28.56 -31.18
N GLN A 82 -37.38 -29.45 -32.02
CA GLN A 82 -36.15 -29.20 -32.78
C GLN A 82 -36.31 -28.05 -33.78
N LEU A 83 -37.50 -27.90 -34.37
CA LEU A 83 -37.81 -26.83 -35.31
C LEU A 83 -37.88 -25.46 -34.59
N LEU A 84 -38.31 -25.46 -33.33
CA LEU A 84 -38.38 -24.27 -32.48
C LEU A 84 -37.01 -23.80 -31.96
N GLN A 85 -35.99 -24.67 -32.02
CA GLN A 85 -34.63 -24.38 -31.57
C GLN A 85 -33.74 -23.82 -32.69
N LEU A 86 -34.26 -23.68 -33.91
CA LEU A 86 -33.53 -23.06 -35.01
C LEU A 86 -33.39 -21.55 -34.81
N GLU A 87 -32.24 -20.99 -35.21
CA GLU A 87 -31.98 -19.54 -35.16
C GLU A 87 -33.00 -18.73 -36.00
N ASP A 88 -33.53 -19.33 -37.07
CA ASP A 88 -34.51 -18.74 -37.98
C ASP A 88 -35.95 -19.22 -37.72
N ALA A 89 -36.26 -19.74 -36.53
CA ALA A 89 -37.59 -20.27 -36.18
C ALA A 89 -38.75 -19.29 -36.46
N ALA A 90 -38.52 -17.98 -36.31
CA ALA A 90 -39.52 -16.95 -36.63
C ALA A 90 -39.82 -16.86 -38.14
N ASP A 91 -38.78 -16.96 -38.98
CA ASP A 91 -38.93 -17.00 -40.43
C ASP A 91 -39.57 -18.31 -40.87
N VAL A 92 -39.19 -19.43 -40.26
CA VAL A 92 -39.80 -20.75 -40.47
C VAL A 92 -41.30 -20.70 -40.15
N ARG A 93 -41.71 -20.13 -39.01
CA ARG A 93 -43.12 -19.97 -38.64
C ARG A 93 -43.89 -19.12 -39.66
N LYS A 94 -43.28 -18.04 -40.16
CA LYS A 94 -43.88 -17.19 -41.20
C LYS A 94 -44.07 -17.96 -42.50
N THR A 95 -43.06 -18.69 -42.96
CA THR A 95 -43.14 -19.51 -44.17
C THR A 95 -44.19 -20.62 -44.03
N LEU A 96 -44.27 -21.28 -42.87
CA LEU A 96 -45.32 -22.26 -42.56
C LEU A 96 -46.72 -21.65 -42.63
N ALA A 97 -46.92 -20.44 -42.10
CA ALA A 97 -48.19 -19.73 -42.18
C ALA A 97 -48.57 -19.39 -43.63
N GLU A 98 -47.61 -18.95 -44.45
CA GLU A 98 -47.84 -18.67 -45.87
C GLU A 98 -48.22 -19.93 -46.66
N ILE A 99 -47.54 -21.06 -46.40
CA ILE A 99 -47.89 -22.35 -47.01
C ILE A 99 -49.30 -22.77 -46.60
N ALA A 100 -49.65 -22.64 -45.31
CA ALA A 100 -50.95 -23.01 -44.79
C ALA A 100 -52.09 -22.18 -45.41
N GLN A 101 -51.88 -20.87 -45.57
CA GLN A 101 -52.84 -19.98 -46.25
C GLN A 101 -53.04 -20.32 -47.73
N ASN A 102 -52.00 -20.79 -48.42
CA ASN A 102 -52.13 -21.26 -49.80
C ASN A 102 -52.95 -22.55 -49.86
N ILE A 103 -52.73 -23.49 -48.93
CA ILE A 103 -53.52 -24.72 -48.87
C ILE A 103 -55.00 -24.39 -48.61
N ASP A 104 -55.31 -23.42 -47.74
CA ASP A 104 -56.69 -23.02 -47.42
C ASP A 104 -57.48 -22.47 -48.61
N LYS A 105 -56.81 -21.96 -49.65
CA LYS A 105 -57.47 -21.55 -50.91
C LYS A 105 -57.90 -22.74 -51.77
N VAL A 106 -57.31 -23.92 -51.53
CA VAL A 106 -57.51 -25.14 -52.34
C VAL A 106 -58.49 -26.11 -51.68
N ARG A 107 -58.79 -25.94 -50.39
CA ARG A 107 -59.68 -26.84 -49.64
C ARG A 107 -60.70 -26.11 -48.78
N ALA A 108 -61.81 -26.78 -48.49
CA ALA A 108 -62.89 -26.22 -47.66
C ALA A 108 -62.57 -26.22 -46.15
N THR A 109 -61.67 -27.08 -45.68
CA THR A 109 -61.27 -27.19 -44.27
C THR A 109 -60.10 -26.24 -43.99
N PRO A 110 -60.07 -25.42 -42.93
CA PRO A 110 -58.90 -24.58 -42.63
C PRO A 110 -57.70 -25.41 -42.10
N VAL A 111 -56.51 -25.25 -42.68
CA VAL A 111 -55.20 -25.77 -42.26
C VAL A 111 -54.51 -24.80 -41.33
N ALA A 112 -54.57 -23.50 -41.64
CA ALA A 112 -53.78 -22.49 -40.95
C ALA A 112 -53.98 -22.57 -39.43
N ASP A 113 -55.24 -22.62 -38.98
CA ASP A 113 -55.57 -22.74 -37.55
C ASP A 113 -55.03 -24.02 -36.92
N ARG A 114 -54.98 -25.14 -37.67
CA ARG A 114 -54.50 -26.44 -37.17
C ARG A 114 -52.99 -26.47 -36.99
N LEU A 115 -52.24 -25.95 -37.97
CA LEU A 115 -50.78 -25.87 -37.88
C LEU A 115 -50.35 -24.85 -36.83
N GLU A 116 -51.05 -23.72 -36.75
CA GLU A 116 -50.80 -22.71 -35.70
C GLU A 116 -51.09 -23.28 -34.30
N ALA A 117 -52.20 -24.00 -34.12
CA ALA A 117 -52.49 -24.68 -32.86
C ALA A 117 -51.41 -25.70 -32.48
N LYS A 118 -50.90 -26.47 -33.45
CA LYS A 118 -49.81 -27.42 -33.22
C LYS A 118 -48.49 -26.73 -32.87
N TRP A 119 -48.20 -25.60 -33.49
CA TRP A 119 -47.03 -24.79 -33.16
C TRP A 119 -47.12 -24.28 -31.72
N GLN A 120 -48.27 -23.71 -31.32
CA GLN A 120 -48.54 -23.27 -29.96
C GLN A 120 -48.45 -24.42 -28.93
N GLU A 121 -48.96 -25.61 -29.27
CA GLU A 121 -48.86 -26.81 -28.42
C GLU A 121 -47.39 -27.24 -28.22
N THR A 122 -46.58 -27.13 -29.28
CA THR A 122 -45.17 -27.51 -29.24
C THR A 122 -44.34 -26.47 -28.48
N GLU A 123 -44.60 -25.16 -28.67
CA GLU A 123 -44.04 -24.08 -27.84
C GLU A 123 -44.34 -24.35 -26.36
N LYS A 124 -45.60 -24.63 -26.03
CA LYS A 124 -46.00 -24.93 -24.65
C LYS A 124 -45.28 -26.17 -24.10
N ALA A 125 -45.11 -27.23 -24.90
CA ALA A 125 -44.41 -28.45 -24.48
C ALA A 125 -42.93 -28.20 -24.18
N GLN A 126 -42.25 -27.35 -24.97
CA GLN A 126 -40.87 -26.93 -24.72
C GLN A 126 -40.75 -26.13 -23.42
N LEU A 127 -41.66 -25.19 -23.16
CA LEU A 127 -41.66 -24.43 -21.91
C LEU A 127 -41.88 -25.35 -20.70
N VAL A 128 -42.79 -26.32 -20.80
CA VAL A 128 -43.00 -27.33 -19.74
C VAL A 128 -41.73 -28.17 -19.51
N GLN A 129 -40.95 -28.45 -20.55
CA GLN A 129 -39.68 -29.16 -20.43
C GLN A 129 -38.63 -28.34 -19.65
N HIS A 130 -38.49 -27.04 -19.94
CA HIS A 130 -37.61 -26.16 -19.14
C HIS A 130 -38.02 -26.10 -17.67
N VAL A 131 -39.33 -26.07 -17.36
CA VAL A 131 -39.82 -26.11 -15.98
C VAL A 131 -39.47 -27.44 -15.29
N LYS A 132 -39.47 -28.57 -16.01
CA LYS A 132 -39.02 -29.86 -15.46
C LYS A 132 -37.53 -29.86 -15.19
N GLU A 133 -36.72 -29.30 -16.07
CA GLU A 133 -35.27 -29.17 -15.87
C GLU A 133 -34.95 -28.32 -14.63
N ILE A 134 -35.65 -27.20 -14.45
CA ILE A 134 -35.56 -26.38 -13.23
C ILE A 134 -35.92 -27.24 -12.01
N ALA A 135 -37.00 -28.01 -12.05
CA ALA A 135 -37.40 -28.87 -10.94
C ALA A 135 -36.33 -29.92 -10.57
N GLU A 136 -35.66 -30.52 -11.58
CA GLU A 136 -34.56 -31.48 -11.34
C GLU A 136 -33.33 -30.80 -10.72
N ILE A 137 -32.97 -29.59 -11.16
CA ILE A 137 -31.88 -28.80 -10.54
C ILE A 137 -32.22 -28.51 -9.07
N VAL A 138 -33.43 -28.04 -8.79
CA VAL A 138 -33.89 -27.75 -7.42
C VAL A 138 -33.84 -28.99 -6.52
N LYS A 139 -34.20 -30.16 -7.06
CA LYS A 139 -34.17 -31.43 -6.35
C LYS A 139 -32.75 -31.95 -6.11
N GLY A 140 -31.87 -31.82 -7.10
CA GLY A 140 -30.47 -32.25 -7.06
C GLY A 140 -29.57 -31.40 -6.16
N THR A 141 -30.01 -30.19 -5.80
CA THR A 141 -29.26 -29.28 -4.92
C THR A 141 -29.37 -29.74 -3.46
N SER A 142 -28.53 -30.69 -3.03
CA SER A 142 -28.42 -31.14 -1.63
C SER A 142 -27.18 -30.61 -0.92
N GLU A 143 -26.13 -30.24 -1.65
CA GLU A 143 -24.87 -29.74 -1.11
C GLU A 143 -24.86 -28.21 -1.06
N LEU A 144 -24.37 -27.67 0.06
CA LEU A 144 -24.27 -26.22 0.31
C LEU A 144 -23.41 -25.51 -0.76
N THR A 145 -22.31 -26.14 -1.18
CA THR A 145 -21.36 -25.57 -2.15
C THR A 145 -21.93 -25.43 -3.56
N LYS A 146 -22.96 -26.21 -3.91
CA LYS A 146 -23.60 -26.19 -5.23
C LYS A 146 -24.77 -25.20 -5.33
N LEU A 147 -25.07 -24.45 -4.26
CA LEU A 147 -26.21 -23.53 -4.24
C LEU A 147 -26.08 -22.40 -5.28
N ILE A 148 -24.87 -21.89 -5.49
CA ILE A 148 -24.59 -20.82 -6.47
C ILE A 148 -24.72 -21.35 -7.89
N GLU A 149 -24.04 -22.47 -8.19
CA GLU A 149 -24.12 -23.13 -9.50
C GLU A 149 -25.58 -23.48 -9.87
N ALA A 150 -26.35 -24.00 -8.90
CA ALA A 150 -27.76 -24.29 -9.10
C ALA A 150 -28.58 -23.03 -9.40
N LEU A 151 -28.34 -21.92 -8.68
CA LEU A 151 -29.02 -20.64 -8.93
C LEU A 151 -28.71 -20.10 -10.33
N VAL A 152 -27.44 -20.12 -10.75
CA VAL A 152 -27.01 -19.71 -12.09
C VAL A 152 -27.67 -20.58 -13.15
N SER A 153 -27.64 -21.91 -12.98
CA SER A 153 -28.27 -22.85 -13.92
C SER A 153 -29.78 -22.62 -14.04
N ILE A 154 -30.47 -22.33 -12.92
CA ILE A 154 -31.89 -21.98 -12.92
C ILE A 154 -32.12 -20.67 -13.70
N ASN A 155 -31.30 -19.63 -13.49
CA ASN A 155 -31.42 -18.38 -14.24
C ASN A 155 -31.27 -18.60 -15.74
N THR A 156 -30.26 -19.37 -16.19
CA THR A 156 -30.09 -19.70 -17.61
C THR A 156 -31.33 -20.38 -18.20
N LYS A 157 -31.98 -21.28 -17.45
CA LYS A 157 -33.22 -21.95 -17.90
C LYS A 157 -34.43 -21.03 -17.88
N LEU A 158 -34.47 -20.05 -16.96
CA LEU A 158 -35.53 -19.04 -16.90
C LEU A 158 -35.40 -17.99 -18.00
N GLU A 159 -34.17 -17.63 -18.38
CA GLU A 159 -33.87 -16.71 -19.47
C GLU A 159 -34.33 -17.26 -20.83
N ALA A 160 -34.21 -18.58 -21.03
CA ALA A 160 -34.74 -19.26 -22.22
C ALA A 160 -36.28 -19.20 -22.35
N LEU A 161 -37.02 -18.78 -21.32
CA LEU A 161 -38.47 -18.61 -21.41
C LEU A 161 -38.83 -17.27 -22.09
N PRO A 162 -39.73 -17.27 -23.10
CA PRO A 162 -40.12 -16.06 -23.82
C PRO A 162 -40.84 -15.06 -22.90
N GLY A 163 -40.90 -13.79 -23.31
CA GLY A 163 -41.50 -12.71 -22.52
C GLY A 163 -42.97 -12.96 -22.11
N ALA A 164 -43.75 -13.61 -22.97
CA ALA A 164 -45.12 -14.02 -22.69
C ALA A 164 -45.20 -15.54 -22.48
N VAL A 165 -45.41 -15.97 -21.23
CA VAL A 165 -45.54 -17.39 -20.85
C VAL A 165 -47.01 -17.71 -20.54
N PRO A 166 -47.55 -18.85 -21.01
CA PRO A 166 -48.90 -19.28 -20.63
C PRO A 166 -49.06 -19.37 -19.11
N LYS A 167 -50.19 -18.88 -18.58
CA LYS A 167 -50.47 -18.77 -17.13
C LYS A 167 -50.18 -20.07 -16.37
N ASP A 168 -50.62 -21.22 -16.88
CA ASP A 168 -50.44 -22.52 -16.22
C ASP A 168 -48.97 -23.00 -16.17
N VAL A 169 -48.14 -22.55 -17.12
CA VAL A 169 -46.70 -22.82 -17.13
C VAL A 169 -45.98 -21.85 -16.20
N ALA A 170 -46.36 -20.57 -16.21
CA ALA A 170 -45.82 -19.55 -15.31
C ALA A 170 -46.07 -19.91 -13.84
N GLU A 171 -47.28 -20.36 -13.48
CA GLU A 171 -47.61 -20.83 -12.13
C GLU A 171 -46.70 -21.99 -11.66
N LYS A 172 -46.43 -22.97 -12.54
CA LYS A 172 -45.54 -24.10 -12.23
C LYS A 172 -44.09 -23.68 -12.09
N ALA A 173 -43.60 -22.81 -12.98
CA ALA A 173 -42.24 -22.28 -12.92
C ALA A 173 -42.03 -21.46 -11.63
N LEU A 174 -42.97 -20.58 -11.31
CA LEU A 174 -42.96 -19.77 -10.10
C LEU A 174 -42.96 -20.64 -8.83
N ALA A 175 -43.73 -21.75 -8.82
CA ALA A 175 -43.72 -22.69 -7.70
C ALA A 175 -42.35 -23.38 -7.49
N GLN A 176 -41.64 -23.73 -8.57
CA GLN A 176 -40.27 -24.26 -8.47
C GLN A 176 -39.30 -23.20 -7.92
N CYS A 177 -39.39 -21.96 -8.41
CA CYS A 177 -38.55 -20.86 -7.95
C CYS A 177 -38.78 -20.53 -6.47
N ALA A 178 -40.04 -20.49 -6.03
CA ALA A 178 -40.40 -20.29 -4.62
C ALA A 178 -39.89 -21.45 -3.74
N GLY A 179 -39.98 -22.69 -4.23
CA GLY A 179 -39.45 -23.86 -3.54
C GLY A 179 -37.93 -23.81 -3.36
N PHE A 180 -37.20 -23.36 -4.38
CA PHE A 180 -35.75 -23.16 -4.30
C PHE A 180 -35.36 -22.08 -3.29
N SER A 181 -35.99 -20.90 -3.40
CA SER A 181 -35.76 -19.76 -2.50
C SER A 181 -35.98 -20.15 -1.02
N SER A 182 -37.14 -20.69 -0.68
CA SER A 182 -37.51 -20.97 0.71
C SER A 182 -36.84 -22.21 1.31
N ALA A 183 -36.77 -23.33 0.59
CA ALA A 183 -36.34 -24.59 1.18
C ALA A 183 -34.83 -24.83 1.08
N LYS A 184 -34.18 -24.34 0.02
CA LYS A 184 -32.77 -24.61 -0.26
C LYS A 184 -31.90 -23.42 0.09
N LEU A 185 -32.23 -22.26 -0.44
CA LEU A 185 -31.36 -21.10 -0.34
C LEU A 185 -31.47 -20.42 1.03
N GLN A 186 -32.66 -20.10 1.52
CA GLN A 186 -32.82 -19.51 2.86
C GLN A 186 -32.29 -20.39 4.00
N LYS A 187 -32.44 -21.73 3.90
CA LYS A 187 -31.99 -22.67 4.94
C LYS A 187 -30.51 -23.01 4.84
N GLY A 188 -29.98 -23.11 3.62
CA GLY A 188 -28.58 -23.45 3.38
C GLY A 188 -27.64 -22.25 3.50
N PHE A 189 -28.08 -21.08 3.02
CA PHE A 189 -27.24 -19.89 2.94
C PHE A 189 -26.55 -19.51 4.25
N PRO A 190 -27.20 -19.55 5.44
CA PRO A 190 -26.51 -19.25 6.69
C PRO A 190 -25.30 -20.16 6.97
N GLY A 191 -25.44 -21.47 6.73
CA GLY A 191 -24.35 -22.43 6.92
C GLY A 191 -23.25 -22.30 5.86
N LEU A 192 -23.63 -21.94 4.63
CA LEU A 192 -22.69 -21.68 3.55
C LEU A 192 -21.85 -20.43 3.84
N LEU A 193 -22.49 -19.35 4.27
CA LEU A 193 -21.84 -18.09 4.62
C LEU A 193 -20.91 -18.25 5.83
N GLN A 194 -21.28 -19.06 6.82
CA GLN A 194 -20.39 -19.39 7.95
C GLN A 194 -19.15 -20.18 7.52
N LYS A 195 -19.28 -21.09 6.54
CA LYS A 195 -18.19 -21.98 6.10
C LYS A 195 -17.23 -21.30 5.12
N GLU A 196 -17.76 -20.61 4.13
CA GLU A 196 -16.99 -20.02 3.03
C GLU A 196 -16.63 -18.54 3.29
N GLY A 197 -17.29 -17.89 4.26
CA GLY A 197 -17.04 -16.50 4.63
C GLY A 197 -17.69 -15.47 3.70
N LEU A 198 -17.33 -14.21 3.90
CA LEU A 198 -17.87 -13.05 3.17
C LEU A 198 -17.71 -13.05 1.63
N PRO A 199 -16.66 -13.64 1.01
CA PRO A 199 -16.51 -13.63 -0.45
C PRO A 199 -17.69 -14.23 -1.22
N ILE A 200 -18.47 -15.10 -0.57
CA ILE A 200 -19.64 -15.73 -1.18
C ILE A 200 -20.78 -14.73 -1.44
N LEU A 201 -20.81 -13.60 -0.74
CA LEU A 201 -21.82 -12.56 -0.90
C LEU A 201 -21.72 -11.88 -2.27
N GLU A 202 -20.50 -11.59 -2.73
CA GLU A 202 -20.25 -10.98 -4.04
C GLU A 202 -20.70 -11.90 -5.18
N GLN A 203 -20.42 -13.21 -5.04
CA GLN A 203 -20.81 -14.22 -6.02
C GLN A 203 -22.33 -14.41 -6.10
N LEU A 204 -23.07 -14.14 -5.02
CA LEU A 204 -24.52 -14.33 -4.94
C LEU A 204 -25.33 -13.11 -5.36
N GLN A 205 -24.76 -11.90 -5.30
CA GLN A 205 -25.51 -10.66 -5.50
C GLN A 205 -26.14 -10.57 -6.89
N ALA A 206 -25.35 -10.76 -7.96
CA ALA A 206 -25.84 -10.67 -9.33
C ALA A 206 -26.80 -11.83 -9.69
N PRO A 207 -26.50 -13.11 -9.39
CA PRO A 207 -27.43 -14.20 -9.63
C PRO A 207 -28.76 -14.06 -8.87
N ALA A 208 -28.75 -13.57 -7.63
CA ALA A 208 -29.98 -13.35 -6.86
C ALA A 208 -30.86 -12.24 -7.46
N ALA A 209 -30.25 -11.14 -7.92
CA ALA A 209 -30.99 -10.06 -8.58
C ALA A 209 -31.62 -10.51 -9.91
N CYS A 210 -30.87 -11.29 -10.71
CA CYS A 210 -31.36 -11.89 -11.94
C CYS A 210 -32.55 -12.84 -11.66
N PHE A 211 -32.43 -13.67 -10.63
CA PHE A 211 -33.48 -14.58 -10.20
C PHE A 211 -34.75 -13.85 -9.77
N ASP A 212 -34.61 -12.73 -9.07
CA ASP A 212 -35.73 -11.88 -8.67
C ASP A 212 -36.42 -11.21 -9.86
N ALA A 213 -35.67 -10.77 -10.86
CA ALA A 213 -36.23 -10.23 -12.09
C ALA A 213 -37.06 -11.30 -12.84
N HIS A 214 -36.55 -12.53 -12.93
CA HIS A 214 -37.30 -13.63 -13.52
C HIS A 214 -38.52 -14.03 -12.70
N GLY A 215 -38.42 -14.08 -11.37
CA GLY A 215 -39.53 -14.36 -10.46
C GLY A 215 -40.65 -13.32 -10.59
N ALA A 216 -40.31 -12.03 -10.64
CA ALA A 216 -41.27 -10.95 -10.84
C ALA A 216 -41.99 -11.05 -12.20
N ARG A 217 -41.25 -11.38 -13.27
CA ARG A 217 -41.83 -11.60 -14.61
C ARG A 217 -42.81 -12.78 -14.61
N LEU A 218 -42.43 -13.90 -14.03
CA LEU A 218 -43.30 -15.08 -13.94
C LEU A 218 -44.54 -14.80 -13.08
N ALA A 219 -44.40 -14.07 -11.98
CA ALA A 219 -45.50 -13.66 -11.13
C ALA A 219 -46.51 -12.75 -11.87
N ALA A 220 -46.03 -11.85 -12.72
CA ALA A 220 -46.89 -11.03 -13.58
C ALA A 220 -47.69 -11.89 -14.57
N CYS A 221 -47.06 -12.90 -15.22
CA CYS A 221 -47.77 -13.83 -16.11
C CYS A 221 -48.76 -14.74 -15.36
N ALA A 222 -48.45 -15.11 -14.12
CA ALA A 222 -49.28 -15.97 -13.28
C ALA A 222 -50.41 -15.23 -12.52
N GLU A 223 -50.41 -13.89 -12.54
CA GLU A 223 -51.26 -13.05 -11.67
C GLU A 223 -51.06 -13.38 -10.18
N ALA A 224 -49.81 -13.66 -9.79
CA ALA A 224 -49.40 -14.04 -8.46
C ALA A 224 -48.42 -13.01 -7.85
N THR A 225 -48.04 -13.20 -6.59
CA THR A 225 -47.03 -12.39 -5.92
C THR A 225 -45.68 -13.13 -5.87
N TRP A 226 -44.58 -12.41 -6.09
CA TRP A 226 -43.22 -12.90 -5.88
C TRP A 226 -42.62 -12.27 -4.62
N GLU A 227 -41.98 -13.08 -3.80
CA GLU A 227 -41.18 -12.60 -2.67
C GLU A 227 -39.71 -12.60 -3.07
N PRO A 228 -39.06 -11.43 -3.16
CA PRO A 228 -37.70 -11.33 -3.67
C PRO A 228 -36.67 -11.93 -2.71
N LEU A 229 -35.71 -12.65 -3.27
CA LEU A 229 -34.63 -13.33 -2.59
C LEU A 229 -33.54 -12.36 -2.12
N ALA A 230 -33.20 -11.33 -2.89
CA ALA A 230 -32.11 -10.42 -2.55
C ALA A 230 -32.31 -9.72 -1.19
N PRO A 231 -33.50 -9.14 -0.86
CA PRO A 231 -33.73 -8.56 0.47
C PRO A 231 -33.67 -9.59 1.62
N GLN A 232 -34.07 -10.85 1.36
CA GLN A 232 -34.00 -11.91 2.34
C GLN A 232 -32.55 -12.32 2.61
N LEU A 233 -31.71 -12.39 1.57
CA LEU A 233 -30.28 -12.65 1.70
C LEU A 233 -29.61 -11.57 2.56
N VAL A 234 -29.92 -10.29 2.34
CA VAL A 234 -29.42 -9.19 3.18
C VAL A 234 -29.78 -9.42 4.65
N ARG A 235 -31.03 -9.78 4.95
CA ARG A 235 -31.47 -10.07 6.33
C ARG A 235 -30.73 -11.28 6.94
N LEU A 236 -30.55 -12.35 6.18
CA LEU A 236 -29.82 -13.54 6.65
C LEU A 236 -28.34 -13.24 6.85
N THR A 237 -27.73 -12.45 5.96
CA THR A 237 -26.35 -11.95 6.11
C THR A 237 -26.20 -11.15 7.39
N ALA A 238 -27.16 -10.26 7.72
CA ALA A 238 -27.15 -9.52 8.98
C ALA A 238 -27.23 -10.44 10.22
N GLN A 239 -28.06 -11.49 10.15
CA GLN A 239 -28.17 -12.47 11.23
C GLN A 239 -26.89 -13.29 11.42
N VAL A 240 -26.30 -13.79 10.33
CA VAL A 240 -25.04 -14.56 10.37
C VAL A 240 -23.90 -13.68 10.84
N SER A 241 -23.78 -12.46 10.30
CA SER A 241 -22.73 -11.52 10.70
C SER A 241 -22.83 -11.16 12.18
N SER A 242 -24.04 -10.91 12.70
CA SER A 242 -24.28 -10.72 14.14
C SER A 242 -23.83 -11.92 14.97
N HIS A 243 -24.09 -13.15 14.51
CA HIS A 243 -23.61 -14.37 15.17
C HIS A 243 -22.09 -14.51 15.13
N MET A 244 -21.46 -14.24 13.98
CA MET A 244 -20.01 -14.31 13.80
C MET A 244 -19.29 -13.27 14.66
N VAL A 245 -19.82 -12.04 14.74
CA VAL A 245 -19.33 -11.01 15.66
C VAL A 245 -19.35 -11.53 17.10
N LYS A 246 -20.47 -12.11 17.57
CA LYS A 246 -20.55 -12.69 18.93
C LYS A 246 -19.50 -13.78 19.17
N LEU A 247 -19.29 -14.66 18.20
CA LEU A 247 -18.31 -15.76 18.30
C LEU A 247 -16.88 -15.21 18.40
N GLN A 248 -16.52 -14.27 17.54
CA GLN A 248 -15.21 -13.64 17.55
C GLN A 248 -14.96 -12.82 18.82
N MET A 249 -15.99 -12.17 19.35
CA MET A 249 -15.89 -11.49 20.65
C MET A 249 -15.60 -12.47 21.80
N GLN A 250 -16.30 -13.61 21.82
CA GLN A 250 -16.07 -14.64 22.84
C GLN A 250 -14.65 -15.20 22.76
N GLN A 251 -14.15 -15.41 21.54
CA GLN A 251 -12.77 -15.82 21.31
C GLN A 251 -11.78 -14.75 21.78
N ALA A 252 -11.96 -13.48 21.41
CA ALA A 252 -11.12 -12.38 21.87
C ALA A 252 -11.07 -12.28 23.40
N VAL A 253 -12.22 -12.41 24.09
CA VAL A 253 -12.27 -12.42 25.57
C VAL A 253 -11.50 -13.61 26.16
N ALA A 254 -11.60 -14.79 25.56
CA ALA A 254 -10.89 -15.98 26.03
C ALA A 254 -9.37 -15.88 25.86
N GLU A 255 -8.90 -15.27 24.77
CA GLU A 255 -7.48 -15.03 24.51
C GLU A 255 -6.92 -13.91 25.40
N LEU A 256 -7.68 -12.81 25.58
CA LEU A 256 -7.32 -11.73 26.52
C LEU A 256 -7.23 -12.21 27.97
N ALA A 257 -8.07 -13.18 28.37
CA ALA A 257 -7.99 -13.77 29.71
C ALA A 257 -6.70 -14.57 29.94
N GLN A 258 -6.07 -15.04 28.86
CA GLN A 258 -4.80 -15.79 28.84
C GLN A 258 -3.60 -14.89 28.48
N ASP A 259 -3.81 -13.57 28.39
CA ASP A 259 -2.82 -12.57 27.97
C ASP A 259 -2.18 -12.89 26.58
N ASN A 260 -2.93 -13.58 25.71
CA ASN A 260 -2.53 -13.91 24.34
C ASN A 260 -3.00 -12.80 23.38
N PHE A 261 -2.26 -11.69 23.36
CA PHE A 261 -2.67 -10.48 22.64
C PHE A 261 -2.73 -10.67 21.12
N ASP A 262 -1.83 -11.44 20.51
CA ASP A 262 -1.82 -11.67 19.06
C ASP A 262 -3.08 -12.40 18.60
N ALA A 263 -3.48 -13.45 19.32
CA ALA A 263 -4.70 -14.20 19.00
C ALA A 263 -5.97 -13.39 19.29
N ALA A 264 -5.96 -12.58 20.34
CA ALA A 264 -7.05 -11.64 20.63
C ALA A 264 -7.22 -10.61 19.50
N ILE A 265 -6.12 -10.04 19.00
CA ILE A 265 -6.12 -9.11 17.88
C ILE A 265 -6.61 -9.77 16.60
N ALA A 266 -6.16 -10.99 16.28
CA ALA A 266 -6.65 -11.72 15.12
C ALA A 266 -8.16 -11.98 15.16
N ALA A 267 -8.71 -12.28 16.34
CA ALA A 267 -10.16 -12.43 16.53
C ALA A 267 -10.90 -11.08 16.35
N LEU A 268 -10.35 -9.97 16.87
CA LEU A 268 -10.91 -8.62 16.70
C LEU A 268 -10.85 -8.12 15.25
N GLN A 269 -9.78 -8.43 14.51
CA GLN A 269 -9.69 -8.15 13.07
C GLN A 269 -10.73 -8.93 12.27
N THR A 270 -10.91 -10.20 12.61
CA THR A 270 -11.96 -11.02 11.99
C THR A 270 -13.34 -10.40 12.27
N LEU A 271 -13.61 -10.01 13.51
CA LEU A 271 -14.84 -9.31 13.90
C LEU A 271 -15.05 -8.02 13.08
N GLN A 272 -14.01 -7.21 12.90
CA GLN A 272 -14.05 -5.96 12.15
C GLN A 272 -14.58 -6.17 10.73
N ASN A 273 -14.19 -7.27 10.06
CA ASN A 273 -14.67 -7.61 8.73
C ASN A 273 -16.18 -7.95 8.71
N TRP A 274 -16.68 -8.61 9.75
CA TRP A 274 -18.11 -8.99 9.85
C TRP A 274 -19.00 -7.84 10.36
N TRP A 275 -18.43 -6.83 11.02
CA TRP A 275 -19.19 -5.76 11.66
C TRP A 275 -20.06 -4.92 10.71
N PRO A 276 -19.58 -4.45 9.55
CA PRO A 276 -20.41 -3.71 8.59
C PRO A 276 -21.62 -4.51 8.13
N HIS A 277 -21.45 -5.82 7.95
CA HIS A 277 -22.50 -6.72 7.46
C HIS A 277 -23.54 -7.10 8.53
N SER A 278 -23.34 -6.69 9.79
CA SER A 278 -24.35 -6.82 10.86
C SER A 278 -25.43 -5.72 10.83
N GLU A 279 -25.29 -4.76 9.91
CA GLU A 279 -26.25 -3.67 9.71
C GLU A 279 -27.66 -4.20 9.41
N GLY A 280 -28.65 -3.73 10.18
CA GLY A 280 -30.03 -4.22 10.11
C GLY A 280 -30.35 -5.41 11.03
N SER A 281 -29.38 -5.93 11.80
CA SER A 281 -29.66 -6.85 12.91
C SER A 281 -30.26 -6.12 14.11
N ASP A 282 -31.35 -6.66 14.69
CA ASP A 282 -31.97 -6.13 15.91
C ASP A 282 -31.00 -6.09 17.11
N ASP A 283 -29.95 -6.92 17.08
CA ASP A 283 -28.97 -7.06 18.16
C ASP A 283 -27.83 -6.03 18.13
N ARG A 284 -27.73 -5.21 17.07
CA ARG A 284 -26.55 -4.34 16.83
C ARG A 284 -26.21 -3.39 17.99
N PRO A 285 -27.18 -2.72 18.65
CA PRO A 285 -26.86 -1.85 19.80
C PRO A 285 -26.26 -2.62 20.98
N GLY A 286 -26.81 -3.81 21.28
CA GLY A 286 -26.29 -4.68 22.34
C GLY A 286 -24.91 -5.26 22.02
N LEU A 287 -24.64 -5.52 20.74
CA LEU A 287 -23.30 -5.88 20.27
C LEU A 287 -22.32 -4.74 20.43
N GLN A 288 -22.69 -3.50 20.07
CA GLN A 288 -21.79 -2.35 20.21
C GLN A 288 -21.40 -2.12 21.68
N GLU A 289 -22.35 -2.21 22.61
CA GLU A 289 -22.05 -2.16 24.05
C GLU A 289 -21.12 -3.30 24.49
N SER A 290 -21.34 -4.50 23.96
CA SER A 290 -20.51 -5.65 24.27
C SER A 290 -19.10 -5.53 23.69
N ILE A 291 -18.95 -4.97 22.48
CA ILE A 291 -17.64 -4.69 21.86
C ILE A 291 -16.89 -3.69 22.71
N ALA A 292 -17.54 -2.61 23.15
CA ALA A 292 -16.93 -1.64 24.06
C ALA A 292 -16.41 -2.31 25.36
N LYS A 293 -17.14 -3.29 25.91
CA LYS A 293 -16.67 -4.07 27.07
C LYS A 293 -15.44 -4.93 26.76
N VAL A 294 -15.35 -5.53 25.57
CA VAL A 294 -14.16 -6.29 25.16
C VAL A 294 -12.94 -5.38 25.01
N PHE A 295 -13.11 -4.20 24.40
CA PHE A 295 -12.02 -3.22 24.29
C PHE A 295 -11.61 -2.67 25.66
N ALA A 296 -12.54 -2.43 26.59
CA ALA A 296 -12.21 -2.05 27.96
C ALA A 296 -11.43 -3.15 28.71
N LEU A 297 -11.79 -4.43 28.51
CA LEU A 297 -11.03 -5.56 29.04
C LEU A 297 -9.63 -5.64 28.41
N ALA A 298 -9.51 -5.39 27.11
CA ALA A 298 -8.23 -5.37 26.42
C ALA A 298 -7.33 -4.25 26.98
N GLU A 299 -7.87 -3.05 27.19
CA GLU A 299 -7.17 -1.93 27.84
C GLU A 299 -6.69 -2.30 29.25
N GLU A 300 -7.56 -2.87 30.10
CA GLU A 300 -7.18 -3.33 31.44
C GLU A 300 -6.01 -4.33 31.40
N ARG A 301 -6.08 -5.29 30.46
CA ARG A 301 -5.08 -6.36 30.33
C ARG A 301 -3.75 -5.87 29.78
N VAL A 302 -3.77 -5.01 28.76
CA VAL A 302 -2.57 -4.40 28.20
C VAL A 302 -1.88 -3.53 29.26
N LEU A 303 -2.64 -2.72 30.00
CA LEU A 303 -2.09 -1.92 31.10
C LEU A 303 -1.50 -2.81 32.21
N ALA A 304 -2.07 -3.98 32.48
CA ALA A 304 -1.53 -4.92 33.46
C ALA A 304 -0.24 -5.62 32.98
N ALA A 305 -0.16 -5.95 31.69
CA ALA A 305 0.97 -6.69 31.10
C ALA A 305 2.24 -5.86 30.91
N GLY A 306 2.14 -4.54 30.73
CA GLY A 306 3.29 -3.63 30.63
C GLY A 306 3.36 -2.84 29.32
N ASP A 307 4.57 -2.47 28.91
CA ASP A 307 4.83 -1.57 27.78
C ASP A 307 4.66 -2.31 26.43
N LEU A 308 3.41 -2.41 25.97
CA LEU A 308 3.02 -3.01 24.69
C LEU A 308 2.46 -1.94 23.73
N PRO A 309 3.28 -0.98 23.26
CA PRO A 309 2.81 0.16 22.47
C PRO A 309 2.26 -0.25 21.10
N GLU A 310 2.76 -1.34 20.51
CA GLU A 310 2.29 -1.86 19.22
C GLU A 310 0.87 -2.45 19.34
N VAL A 311 0.64 -3.29 20.36
CA VAL A 311 -0.67 -3.87 20.68
C VAL A 311 -1.68 -2.75 20.98
N ALA A 312 -1.27 -1.74 21.73
CA ALA A 312 -2.12 -0.59 22.05
C ALA A 312 -2.49 0.23 20.81
N GLY A 313 -1.54 0.52 19.92
CA GLY A 313 -1.82 1.21 18.66
C GLY A 313 -2.76 0.42 17.74
N GLN A 314 -2.61 -0.90 17.68
CA GLN A 314 -3.52 -1.78 16.93
C GLN A 314 -4.93 -1.79 17.52
N LEU A 315 -5.07 -1.84 18.86
CA LEU A 315 -6.37 -1.75 19.54
C LEU A 315 -7.02 -0.37 19.37
N ASP A 316 -6.27 0.72 19.45
CA ASP A 316 -6.79 2.07 19.22
C ASP A 316 -7.33 2.22 17.79
N ALA A 317 -6.56 1.78 16.79
CA ALA A 317 -6.96 1.81 15.38
C ALA A 317 -8.21 0.96 15.11
N MET A 318 -8.29 -0.26 15.67
CA MET A 318 -9.45 -1.12 15.53
C MET A 318 -10.68 -0.52 16.24
N GLY A 319 -10.52 -0.01 17.45
CA GLY A 319 -11.61 0.62 18.19
C GLY A 319 -12.16 1.84 17.46
N ALA A 320 -11.29 2.69 16.90
CA ALA A 320 -11.69 3.82 16.07
C ALA A 320 -12.54 3.40 14.85
N SER A 321 -12.15 2.33 14.16
CA SER A 321 -12.92 1.80 13.02
C SER A 321 -14.31 1.25 13.41
N LEU A 322 -14.48 0.88 14.67
CA LEU A 322 -15.73 0.38 15.24
C LEU A 322 -16.56 1.50 15.91
N GLY A 323 -16.12 2.76 15.80
CA GLY A 323 -16.79 3.92 16.39
C GLY A 323 -16.59 4.07 17.89
N LEU A 324 -15.53 3.47 18.45
CA LEU A 324 -15.04 3.72 19.80
C LEU A 324 -13.96 4.80 19.75
N ASP A 325 -13.66 5.42 20.91
CA ASP A 325 -12.53 6.36 21.08
C ASP A 325 -11.56 5.80 22.13
N PRO A 326 -10.77 4.75 21.78
CA PRO A 326 -9.82 4.18 22.72
C PRO A 326 -8.56 5.05 22.73
N LYS A 327 -8.08 5.36 23.94
CA LYS A 327 -6.90 6.21 24.18
C LYS A 327 -5.78 5.41 24.85
N LEU A 328 -5.65 4.14 24.50
CA LEU A 328 -4.79 3.21 25.20
C LEU A 328 -3.31 3.54 25.00
N ALA A 329 -2.92 3.90 23.78
CA ALA A 329 -1.54 4.32 23.48
C ALA A 329 -1.17 5.61 24.23
N GLU A 330 -2.11 6.55 24.36
CA GLU A 330 -1.94 7.79 25.13
C GLU A 330 -1.78 7.49 26.64
N HIS A 331 -2.62 6.60 27.19
CA HIS A 331 -2.55 6.17 28.59
C HIS A 331 -1.23 5.43 28.93
N LEU A 332 -0.74 4.56 28.04
CA LEU A 332 0.55 3.90 28.20
C LEU A 332 1.71 4.89 28.10
N ALA A 333 1.64 5.84 27.17
CA ALA A 333 2.64 6.90 27.04
C ALA A 333 2.73 7.74 28.33
N ALA A 334 1.60 8.17 28.89
CA ALA A 334 1.57 8.91 30.15
C ALA A 334 2.17 8.11 31.33
N ARG A 335 1.89 6.80 31.40
CA ARG A 335 2.45 5.92 32.44
C ARG A 335 3.96 5.69 32.29
N SER A 336 4.47 5.63 31.06
CA SER A 336 5.91 5.49 30.78
C SER A 336 6.74 6.69 31.25
N VAL A 337 6.13 7.88 31.33
CA VAL A 337 6.76 9.11 31.84
C VAL A 337 6.67 9.21 33.37
N ALA A 338 5.55 8.80 33.96
CA ALA A 338 5.29 8.97 35.39
C ALA A 338 6.27 8.19 36.31
N ALA A 339 6.66 6.98 35.90
CA ALA A 339 7.57 6.14 36.69
C ALA A 339 9.00 6.74 36.82
N PRO A 340 9.71 7.05 35.72
CA PRO A 340 11.04 7.64 35.81
C PRO A 340 11.02 9.05 36.42
N LEU A 341 9.94 9.84 36.19
CA LEU A 341 9.75 11.13 36.85
C LEU A 341 9.65 11.00 38.37
N GLY A 342 8.85 10.05 38.87
CA GLY A 342 8.71 9.78 40.29
C GLY A 342 10.02 9.32 40.94
N CYS A 343 10.76 8.42 40.29
CA CYS A 343 12.09 7.98 40.74
C CYS A 343 13.07 9.15 40.85
N PHE A 344 13.10 10.04 39.85
CA PHE A 344 13.97 11.22 39.82
C PHE A 344 13.66 12.16 41.00
N GLU A 345 12.38 12.42 41.26
CA GLU A 345 11.93 13.30 42.33
C GLU A 345 12.21 12.76 43.74
N GLU A 346 11.97 11.47 43.96
CA GLU A 346 12.25 10.86 45.25
C GLU A 346 13.75 10.86 45.56
N GLU A 347 14.59 10.60 44.56
CA GLU A 347 16.03 10.57 44.74
C GLU A 347 16.60 11.97 45.01
N LEU A 348 16.10 13.02 44.34
CA LEU A 348 16.51 14.40 44.61
C LEU A 348 16.12 14.91 46.00
N LYS A 349 15.12 14.30 46.67
CA LYS A 349 14.71 14.65 48.03
C LYS A 349 15.60 14.02 49.11
N LYS A 350 16.46 13.07 48.76
CA LYS A 350 17.35 12.41 49.73
C LYS A 350 18.54 13.29 50.08
N ASP A 351 19.03 13.15 51.32
CA ASP A 351 20.25 13.83 51.79
C ASP A 351 21.51 13.21 51.15
N ASP A 352 21.53 11.89 50.98
CA ASP A 352 22.59 11.14 50.28
C ASP A 352 22.09 10.67 48.91
N LYS A 353 22.17 11.57 47.93
CA LYS A 353 21.64 11.38 46.57
C LYS A 353 22.50 10.38 45.80
N ASN A 354 21.88 9.32 45.28
CA ASN A 354 22.52 8.36 44.40
C ASN A 354 22.63 8.91 42.98
N LEU A 355 23.87 9.25 42.57
CA LEU A 355 24.14 9.79 41.25
C LEU A 355 23.76 8.83 40.12
N GLN A 356 23.95 7.52 40.31
CA GLN A 356 23.60 6.53 39.30
C GLN A 356 22.09 6.47 39.08
N THR A 357 21.30 6.49 40.16
CA THR A 357 19.83 6.51 40.08
C THR A 357 19.32 7.78 39.40
N LEU A 358 19.89 8.94 39.72
CA LEU A 358 19.53 10.21 39.08
C LEU A 358 19.88 10.23 37.59
N THR A 359 21.06 9.73 37.21
CA THR A 359 21.48 9.66 35.81
C THR A 359 20.64 8.64 35.02
N SER A 360 20.33 7.47 35.58
CA SER A 360 19.45 6.49 34.93
C SER A 360 18.04 7.04 34.73
N ALA A 361 17.47 7.72 35.73
CA ALA A 361 16.16 8.35 35.60
C ALA A 361 16.18 9.48 34.54
N ALA A 362 17.27 10.25 34.42
CA ALA A 362 17.45 11.25 33.37
C ALA A 362 17.45 10.62 31.97
N GLN A 363 18.16 9.50 31.81
CA GLN A 363 18.27 8.78 30.53
C GLN A 363 16.95 8.11 30.13
N GLU A 364 16.21 7.55 31.10
CA GLU A 364 14.88 6.98 30.87
C GLU A 364 13.88 8.05 30.43
N LEU A 365 13.86 9.21 31.10
CA LEU A 365 13.05 10.34 30.67
C LEU A 365 13.44 10.83 29.26
N ALA A 366 14.74 10.83 28.94
CA ALA A 366 15.22 11.25 27.62
C ALA A 366 14.79 10.29 26.51
N ALA A 367 14.63 9.00 26.81
CA ALA A 367 14.12 8.00 25.85
C ALA A 367 12.62 8.19 25.53
N VAL A 368 11.85 8.80 26.44
CA VAL A 368 10.41 9.07 26.25
C VAL A 368 10.11 10.57 26.06
N ALA A 369 11.11 11.38 25.69
CA ALA A 369 11.00 12.83 25.64
C ALA A 369 9.88 13.36 24.73
N GLU A 370 9.60 12.69 23.61
CA GLU A 370 8.50 13.05 22.68
C GLU A 370 7.11 12.82 23.30
N LYS A 371 7.02 11.97 24.33
CA LYS A 371 5.77 11.57 24.99
C LYS A 371 5.49 12.38 26.26
N ILE A 372 6.38 13.31 26.65
CA ILE A 372 6.22 14.12 27.86
C ILE A 372 5.11 15.17 27.61
N PRO A 373 4.03 15.17 28.41
CA PRO A 373 2.99 16.19 28.30
C PRO A 373 3.56 17.59 28.49
N ALA A 374 3.04 18.58 27.76
CA ALA A 374 3.49 19.97 27.86
C ALA A 374 3.41 20.54 29.29
N GLU A 375 2.48 20.04 30.10
CA GLU A 375 2.30 20.42 31.51
C GLU A 375 3.44 19.95 32.42
N GLU A 376 4.12 18.85 32.06
CA GLU A 376 5.22 18.26 32.83
C GLU A 376 6.60 18.72 32.33
N THR A 377 6.66 19.41 31.19
CA THR A 377 7.90 19.91 30.59
C THR A 377 8.67 20.87 31.51
N ASP A 378 8.00 21.87 32.09
CA ASP A 378 8.62 22.83 33.01
C ASP A 378 9.15 22.12 34.27
N ARG A 379 8.42 21.09 34.73
CA ARG A 379 8.78 20.30 35.90
C ARG A 379 10.03 19.45 35.65
N VAL A 380 10.10 18.77 34.50
CA VAL A 380 11.28 18.01 34.06
C VAL A 380 12.50 18.92 33.93
N GLN A 381 12.34 20.12 33.35
CA GLN A 381 13.43 21.10 33.26
C GLN A 381 13.95 21.55 34.63
N SER A 382 13.05 21.79 35.59
CA SER A 382 13.43 22.13 36.97
C SER A 382 14.23 21.03 37.66
N LEU A 383 13.88 19.75 37.42
CA LEU A 383 14.59 18.60 37.99
C LEU A 383 15.99 18.44 37.37
N LEU A 384 16.11 18.59 36.04
CA LEU A 384 17.41 18.56 35.37
C LEU A 384 18.32 19.70 35.84
N THR A 385 17.78 20.90 36.04
CA THR A 385 18.54 22.03 36.58
C THR A 385 19.02 21.74 38.01
N SER A 386 18.17 21.10 38.83
CA SER A 386 18.53 20.70 40.19
C SER A 386 19.63 19.61 40.21
N LEU A 387 19.63 18.71 39.24
CA LEU A 387 20.69 17.71 39.06
C LEU A 387 22.01 18.39 38.65
N GLU A 388 21.97 19.35 37.73
CA GLU A 388 23.12 20.14 37.31
C GLU A 388 23.79 20.86 38.50
N GLU A 389 22.99 21.57 39.31
CA GLU A 389 23.46 22.25 40.52
C GLU A 389 24.06 21.25 41.53
N HIS A 390 23.42 20.10 41.72
CA HIS A 390 23.93 19.09 42.63
C HIS A 390 25.26 18.47 42.17
N LEU A 391 25.41 18.21 40.87
CA LEU A 391 26.67 17.70 40.30
C LEU A 391 27.80 18.71 40.48
N LEU A 392 27.55 20.01 40.20
CA LEU A 392 28.54 21.07 40.42
C LEU A 392 28.93 21.23 41.90
N GLN A 393 27.98 21.09 42.82
CA GLN A 393 28.25 21.12 44.26
C GLN A 393 29.07 19.89 44.69
N LYS A 394 28.66 18.69 44.29
CA LYS A 394 29.34 17.43 44.67
C LYS A 394 30.75 17.37 44.09
N CYS A 395 31.00 17.98 42.92
CA CYS A 395 32.34 18.19 42.39
C CYS A 395 33.26 18.95 43.38
N GLN A 396 32.76 19.96 44.09
CA GLN A 396 33.57 20.73 45.05
C GLN A 396 33.96 19.90 46.28
N GLU A 397 33.05 19.04 46.74
CA GLU A 397 33.22 18.22 47.93
C GLU A 397 34.18 17.04 47.70
N VAL A 398 34.18 16.50 46.48
CA VAL A 398 34.82 15.22 46.10
C VAL A 398 36.24 15.40 45.52
N LEU A 399 36.78 16.62 45.46
CA LEU A 399 38.13 16.90 44.93
C LEU A 399 39.26 16.05 45.55
N LYS A 400 39.06 15.49 46.75
CA LYS A 400 40.04 14.65 47.46
C LYS A 400 39.62 13.18 47.59
N SER A 401 38.46 12.77 47.06
CA SER A 401 37.92 11.41 47.21
C SER A 401 37.96 10.62 45.87
N PRO A 402 37.85 9.28 45.90
CA PRO A 402 37.76 8.45 44.70
C PRO A 402 36.43 8.60 43.93
N ASP A 403 35.44 9.31 44.48
CA ASP A 403 34.09 9.42 43.91
C ASP A 403 34.03 10.36 42.69
N LEU A 404 35.15 11.03 42.35
CA LEU A 404 35.24 11.97 41.23
C LEU A 404 34.88 11.31 39.89
N ALA A 405 35.24 10.04 39.70
CA ALA A 405 34.90 9.28 38.51
C ALA A 405 33.37 9.12 38.33
N GLN A 406 32.63 8.92 39.43
CA GLN A 406 31.17 8.81 39.38
C GLN A 406 30.51 10.14 39.01
N VAL A 407 31.08 11.26 39.49
CA VAL A 407 30.57 12.59 39.16
C VAL A 407 30.81 12.94 37.68
N LEU A 408 31.98 12.60 37.14
CA LEU A 408 32.27 12.77 35.71
C LEU A 408 31.36 11.91 34.83
N GLN A 409 31.14 10.64 35.21
CA GLN A 409 30.23 9.74 34.50
C GLN A 409 28.77 10.24 34.53
N ALA A 410 28.33 10.77 35.68
CA ALA A 410 27.00 11.36 35.82
C ALA A 410 26.84 12.63 34.99
N ALA A 411 27.87 13.48 34.91
CA ALA A 411 27.89 14.67 34.06
C ALA A 411 27.83 14.31 32.57
N GLN A 412 28.53 13.26 32.14
CA GLN A 412 28.43 12.74 30.78
C GLN A 412 27.01 12.22 30.47
N GLY A 413 26.43 11.42 31.36
CA GLY A 413 25.07 10.91 31.18
C GLY A 413 24.01 12.02 31.15
N TYR A 414 24.24 13.11 31.89
CA TYR A 414 23.41 14.32 31.80
C TYR A 414 23.53 14.99 30.42
N ASP A 415 24.74 15.18 29.91
CA ASP A 415 24.97 15.78 28.59
C ASP A 415 24.46 14.92 27.43
N GLU A 416 24.36 13.60 27.59
CA GLU A 416 23.74 12.69 26.61
C GLU A 416 22.20 12.72 26.65
N ALA A 417 21.61 12.92 27.82
CA ALA A 417 20.16 12.94 28.03
C ALA A 417 19.54 14.30 27.67
N ARG A 418 20.21 15.40 28.04
CA ARG A 418 19.71 16.77 27.92
C ARG A 418 19.32 17.22 26.50
N PRO A 419 20.07 16.91 25.42
CA PRO A 419 19.74 17.37 24.06
C PRO A 419 18.49 16.71 23.48
N LYS A 420 18.12 15.55 24.01
CA LYS A 420 16.95 14.77 23.57
C LYS A 420 15.65 15.30 24.19
N MET A 421 15.73 16.19 25.17
CA MET A 421 14.58 16.73 25.88
C MET A 421 14.06 18.02 25.25
N THR A 422 12.75 18.10 25.03
CA THR A 422 12.07 19.25 24.40
C THR A 422 11.41 20.15 25.45
N PRO A 423 11.49 21.49 25.35
CA PRO A 423 12.23 22.27 24.36
C PRO A 423 13.75 22.33 24.67
N PRO A 424 14.59 22.42 23.63
CA PRO A 424 16.02 22.64 23.82
C PRO A 424 16.23 24.01 24.48
N LEU A 425 16.82 24.00 25.68
CA LEU A 425 17.29 25.22 26.33
C LEU A 425 18.38 25.87 25.47
N PRO A 426 18.46 27.22 25.43
CA PRO A 426 19.44 27.95 24.61
C PRO A 426 20.87 27.52 24.98
N GLU A 427 21.69 27.15 23.98
CA GLU A 427 23.11 26.71 24.06
C GLU A 427 23.67 26.64 25.49
N ALA A 428 23.13 25.72 26.29
CA ALA A 428 23.59 25.55 27.65
C ALA A 428 24.91 24.80 27.54
N THR A 429 25.99 25.44 27.97
CA THR A 429 27.34 24.87 27.99
C THR A 429 27.27 23.48 28.62
N ALA A 430 27.76 22.48 27.89
CA ALA A 430 27.81 21.09 28.35
C ALA A 430 28.39 21.03 29.77
N LEU A 431 27.75 20.23 30.63
CA LEU A 431 28.08 20.15 32.04
C LEU A 431 29.45 19.50 32.26
N LEU A 432 29.79 18.49 31.47
CA LEU A 432 31.04 17.76 31.58
C LEU A 432 32.26 18.69 31.41
N PRO A 433 32.37 19.53 30.36
CA PRO A 433 33.45 20.51 30.26
C PRO A 433 33.55 21.46 31.46
N ARG A 434 32.42 21.92 32.01
CA ARG A 434 32.41 22.83 33.17
C ARG A 434 32.90 22.14 34.44
N VAL A 435 32.49 20.89 34.64
CA VAL A 435 32.98 20.04 35.73
C VAL A 435 34.48 19.78 35.58
N GLN A 436 34.94 19.42 34.37
CA GLN A 436 36.36 19.19 34.08
C GLN A 436 37.20 20.45 34.27
N GLU A 437 36.70 21.62 33.86
CA GLU A 437 37.35 22.91 34.07
C GLU A 437 37.55 23.18 35.57
N GLN A 438 36.49 23.02 36.36
CA GLN A 438 36.51 23.25 37.80
C GLN A 438 37.47 22.28 38.52
N VAL A 439 37.47 21.00 38.12
CA VAL A 439 38.36 19.97 38.65
C VAL A 439 39.82 20.28 38.29
N GLY A 440 40.10 20.63 37.04
CA GLY A 440 41.45 20.95 36.57
C GLY A 440 42.01 22.21 37.24
N MET A 441 41.23 23.29 37.32
CA MET A 441 41.64 24.53 38.00
C MET A 441 41.90 24.32 39.50
N SER A 442 41.04 23.56 40.17
CA SER A 442 41.22 23.21 41.58
C SER A 442 42.44 22.32 41.80
N SER A 443 42.70 21.37 40.89
CA SER A 443 43.87 20.47 40.96
C SER A 443 45.18 21.23 40.75
N LEU A 444 45.22 22.19 39.82
CA LEU A 444 46.38 23.08 39.63
C LEU A 444 46.63 23.93 40.89
N GLN A 445 45.59 24.48 41.50
CA GLN A 445 45.71 25.24 42.74
C GLN A 445 46.23 24.38 43.89
N GLN A 446 45.71 23.16 44.06
CA GLN A 446 46.16 22.21 45.08
C GLN A 446 47.61 21.77 44.86
N ALA A 447 48.04 21.55 43.62
CA ALA A 447 49.44 21.26 43.29
C ALA A 447 50.37 22.44 43.64
N LYS A 448 49.95 23.69 43.36
CA LYS A 448 50.70 24.89 43.74
C LYS A 448 50.85 25.02 45.26
N GLU A 449 49.77 24.79 46.01
CA GLU A 449 49.76 24.83 47.47
C GLU A 449 50.65 23.72 48.08
N GLU A 450 50.62 22.51 47.51
CA GLU A 450 51.47 21.40 47.96
C GLU A 450 52.95 21.68 47.69
N LEU A 451 53.28 22.24 46.52
CA LEU A 451 54.63 22.66 46.15
C LEU A 451 55.14 23.85 46.97
N ALA A 452 54.25 24.66 47.56
CA ALA A 452 54.63 25.78 48.41
C ALA A 452 55.04 25.37 49.84
N LYS A 453 54.83 24.10 50.24
CA LYS A 453 55.22 23.62 51.57
C LYS A 453 56.74 23.55 51.72
N ASP A 454 57.27 24.05 52.84
CA ASP A 454 58.71 24.01 53.16
C ASP A 454 59.18 22.62 53.62
N HIS A 455 58.26 21.79 54.14
CA HIS A 455 58.53 20.44 54.66
C HIS A 455 57.27 19.56 54.51
N GLY A 456 57.46 18.24 54.39
CA GLY A 456 56.34 17.29 54.30
C GLY A 456 55.57 17.31 52.98
N LEU A 457 56.22 17.68 51.88
CA LEU A 457 55.65 17.62 50.54
C LEU A 457 55.25 16.19 50.18
N ASN A 458 54.03 16.02 49.67
CA ASN A 458 53.57 14.75 49.10
C ASN A 458 53.72 14.76 47.57
N PRO A 459 54.79 14.19 47.00
CA PRO A 459 55.01 14.22 45.56
C PRO A 459 53.97 13.41 44.79
N ALA A 460 53.47 12.32 45.38
CA ALA A 460 52.40 11.51 44.79
C ALA A 460 51.10 12.30 44.64
N TRP A 461 50.80 13.21 45.57
CA TRP A 461 49.64 14.09 45.47
C TRP A 461 49.80 15.15 44.36
N VAL A 462 50.99 15.74 44.21
CA VAL A 462 51.28 16.67 43.11
C VAL A 462 51.11 15.97 41.76
N LEU A 463 51.61 14.74 41.62
CA LEU A 463 51.43 13.93 40.42
C LEU A 463 49.96 13.60 40.14
N GLU A 464 49.19 13.24 41.17
CA GLU A 464 47.75 12.97 41.05
C GLU A 464 46.97 14.23 40.63
N CYS A 465 47.30 15.39 41.17
CA CYS A 465 46.71 16.66 40.74
C CYS A 465 47.02 16.94 39.26
N VAL A 466 48.25 16.71 38.80
CA VAL A 466 48.63 16.92 37.39
C VAL A 466 47.94 15.93 36.45
N LYS A 467 47.72 14.68 36.86
CA LYS A 467 46.97 13.68 36.07
C LYS A 467 45.51 14.07 35.81
N ARG A 468 44.94 14.95 36.63
CA ARG A 468 43.55 15.44 36.50
C ARG A 468 43.42 16.68 35.63
N VAL A 469 44.53 17.19 35.09
CA VAL A 469 44.57 18.39 34.25
C VAL A 469 44.49 17.99 32.80
N ASP A 470 43.55 18.59 32.08
CA ASP A 470 43.45 18.52 30.61
C ASP A 470 43.35 19.95 30.07
N LEU A 471 44.40 20.42 29.39
CA LEU A 471 44.45 21.78 28.86
C LEU A 471 43.52 22.02 27.65
N SER A 472 42.86 21.00 27.12
CA SER A 472 41.87 21.15 26.04
C SER A 472 40.57 21.81 26.51
N VAL A 473 40.21 21.59 27.77
CA VAL A 473 38.97 22.08 28.40
C VAL A 473 39.21 23.22 29.40
N LEU A 474 40.46 23.60 29.65
CA LEU A 474 40.86 24.62 30.62
C LEU A 474 41.20 25.98 29.99
N PRO A 475 41.04 27.10 30.72
CA PRO A 475 41.42 28.44 30.25
C PRO A 475 42.93 28.57 30.01
N GLU A 476 43.34 29.56 29.21
CA GLU A 476 44.77 29.77 28.87
C GLU A 476 45.69 29.94 30.09
N GLU A 477 45.17 30.50 31.18
CA GLU A 477 45.87 30.68 32.45
C GLU A 477 46.30 29.34 33.10
N ALA A 478 45.60 28.25 32.79
CA ALA A 478 45.92 26.91 33.29
C ALA A 478 47.26 26.40 32.71
N ALA A 479 47.57 26.73 31.45
CA ALA A 479 48.84 26.34 30.83
C ALA A 479 50.03 27.01 31.53
N THR A 480 49.89 28.29 31.89
CA THR A 480 50.89 29.02 32.68
C THR A 480 51.05 28.42 34.07
N SER A 481 49.94 28.07 34.72
CA SER A 481 49.95 27.40 36.02
C SER A 481 50.62 26.04 35.98
N LEU A 482 50.38 25.23 34.94
CA LEU A 482 51.03 23.94 34.75
C LEU A 482 52.54 24.09 34.50
N ARG A 483 52.97 25.10 33.73
CA ARG A 483 54.41 25.40 33.55
C ARG A 483 55.08 25.76 34.88
N GLU A 484 54.45 26.60 35.70
CA GLU A 484 54.98 26.95 37.02
C GLU A 484 55.10 25.74 37.94
N ILE A 485 54.10 24.85 37.94
CA ILE A 485 54.11 23.59 38.70
C ILE A 485 55.23 22.68 38.19
N SER A 486 55.36 22.52 36.87
CA SER A 486 56.42 21.69 36.25
C SER A 486 57.81 22.21 36.61
N ALA A 487 58.05 23.51 36.44
CA ALA A 487 59.34 24.13 36.74
C ALA A 487 59.73 23.98 38.22
N LYS A 488 58.80 24.25 39.15
CA LYS A 488 59.04 24.07 40.60
C LYS A 488 59.25 22.61 40.99
N THR A 489 58.52 21.68 40.35
CA THR A 489 58.69 20.25 40.59
C THR A 489 60.08 19.81 40.10
N CYS A 490 60.49 20.25 38.92
CA CYS A 490 61.80 20.00 38.33
C CYS A 490 62.94 20.52 39.20
N GLU A 491 62.84 21.75 39.72
CA GLU A 491 63.83 22.34 40.65
C GLU A 491 63.98 21.48 41.91
N ARG A 492 62.88 21.19 42.61
CA ARG A 492 62.90 20.39 43.85
C ARG A 492 63.40 18.96 43.63
N MET A 493 63.03 18.36 42.49
CA MET A 493 63.47 17.01 42.16
C MET A 493 64.96 16.95 41.85
N THR A 494 65.48 17.89 41.07
CA THR A 494 66.91 17.92 40.73
C THR A 494 67.78 18.20 41.96
N GLU A 495 67.33 19.03 42.90
CA GLU A 495 67.98 19.23 44.19
C GLU A 495 67.99 17.95 45.05
N SER A 496 66.82 17.34 45.27
CA SER A 496 66.69 16.09 46.03
C SER A 496 67.49 14.94 45.41
N PHE A 497 67.62 14.91 44.09
CA PHE A 497 68.40 13.93 43.36
C PHE A 497 69.91 14.16 43.48
N ARG A 498 70.38 15.41 43.44
CA ARG A 498 71.79 15.76 43.72
C ARG A 498 72.19 15.33 45.13
N GLU A 499 71.35 15.59 46.13
CA GLU A 499 71.57 15.17 47.51
C GLU A 499 71.62 13.64 47.63
N ALA A 500 70.62 12.94 47.06
CA ALA A 500 70.57 11.47 47.07
C ALA A 500 71.80 10.85 46.39
N LEU A 501 72.28 11.46 45.30
CA LEU A 501 73.51 11.05 44.64
C LEU A 501 74.74 11.33 45.53
N ALA A 502 74.86 12.49 46.16
CA ALA A 502 75.99 12.83 47.03
C ALA A 502 76.07 11.88 48.25
N GLU A 503 74.92 11.47 48.79
CA GLU A 503 74.80 10.56 49.94
C GLU A 503 74.85 9.07 49.56
N GLY A 504 74.89 8.72 48.27
CA GLY A 504 74.95 7.34 47.79
C GLY A 504 73.65 6.54 47.96
N GLN A 505 72.49 7.21 48.01
CA GLN A 505 71.18 6.59 48.24
C GLN A 505 70.55 6.03 46.96
N GLU A 506 71.02 4.88 46.49
CA GLU A 506 70.61 4.26 45.22
C GLU A 506 69.11 3.93 45.12
N ALA A 507 68.47 3.56 46.23
CA ALA A 507 67.02 3.32 46.25
C ALA A 507 66.21 4.62 46.05
N LYS A 508 66.67 5.75 46.61
CA LYS A 508 66.02 7.06 46.49
C LYS A 508 66.19 7.63 45.09
N THR A 509 67.37 7.48 44.48
CA THR A 509 67.61 7.90 43.08
C THR A 509 66.75 7.12 42.10
N LYS A 510 66.59 5.80 42.28
CA LYS A 510 65.68 4.97 41.47
C LYS A 510 64.21 5.42 41.61
N GLY A 511 63.76 5.72 42.83
CA GLY A 511 62.41 6.22 43.09
C GLY A 511 62.15 7.59 42.44
N LEU A 512 63.12 8.50 42.50
CA LEU A 512 63.03 9.83 41.86
C LEU A 512 62.98 9.73 40.33
N ARG A 513 63.68 8.78 39.71
CA ARG A 513 63.58 8.52 38.26
C ARG A 513 62.19 8.03 37.85
N SER A 514 61.64 7.06 38.57
CA SER A 514 60.29 6.54 38.28
C SER A 514 59.21 7.61 38.47
N PHE A 515 59.38 8.50 39.44
CA PHE A 515 58.51 9.66 39.60
C PHE A 515 58.66 10.66 38.44
N ALA A 516 59.90 10.98 38.02
CA ALA A 516 60.17 11.86 36.89
C ALA A 516 59.47 11.37 35.62
N GLU A 517 59.58 10.08 35.33
CA GLU A 517 58.92 9.42 34.20
C GLU A 517 57.40 9.56 34.28
N SER A 518 56.81 9.27 35.43
CA SER A 518 55.37 9.37 35.63
C SER A 518 54.87 10.82 35.52
N PHE A 519 55.65 11.79 36.01
CA PHE A 519 55.29 13.20 36.00
C PHE A 519 55.42 13.83 34.60
N ASP A 520 56.54 13.61 33.92
CA ASP A 520 56.75 14.08 32.54
C ASP A 520 55.70 13.48 31.60
N THR A 521 55.32 12.21 31.80
CA THR A 521 54.20 11.57 31.08
C THR A 521 52.86 12.27 31.36
N ALA A 522 52.58 12.61 32.62
CA ALA A 522 51.35 13.29 33.00
C ALA A 522 51.25 14.72 32.44
N VAL A 523 52.36 15.47 32.47
CA VAL A 523 52.44 16.82 31.86
C VAL A 523 52.30 16.75 30.34
N SER A 524 52.90 15.73 29.72
CA SER A 524 52.75 15.49 28.28
C SER A 524 51.29 15.25 27.92
N LYS A 525 50.61 14.31 28.60
CA LYS A 525 49.17 14.03 28.41
C LYS A 525 48.29 15.25 28.63
N ALA A 526 48.56 16.03 29.67
CA ALA A 526 47.81 17.25 29.96
C ALA A 526 47.94 18.33 28.86
N SER A 527 49.02 18.30 28.05
CA SER A 527 49.35 19.31 27.04
C SER A 527 49.27 18.85 25.59
N GLU A 528 48.86 17.59 25.33
CA GLU A 528 48.74 16.98 24.00
C GLU A 528 47.93 17.82 23.00
N SER A 529 46.94 18.58 23.48
CA SER A 529 46.04 19.39 22.64
C SER A 529 46.60 20.75 22.22
N LYS A 530 47.68 21.28 22.81
CA LYS A 530 48.17 22.66 22.58
C LYS A 530 49.42 22.80 21.71
N GLY A 531 49.84 21.75 21.01
CA GLY A 531 50.99 21.80 20.09
C GLY A 531 52.35 21.76 20.82
N SER A 532 53.32 21.06 20.23
CA SER A 532 54.53 20.59 20.94
C SER A 532 55.57 21.66 21.29
N ASP A 533 55.33 22.94 20.99
CA ASP A 533 56.32 24.01 21.20
C ASP A 533 56.27 24.66 22.60
N SER A 534 55.29 24.30 23.47
CA SER A 534 55.08 25.02 24.75
C SER A 534 55.58 24.31 26.01
N PHE A 535 55.93 23.02 25.94
CA PHE A 535 56.48 22.23 27.04
C PHE A 535 57.65 21.36 26.53
N GLU A 536 58.80 21.42 27.19
CA GLU A 536 59.93 20.56 26.88
C GLU A 536 59.61 19.12 27.31
N ARG A 537 59.56 18.18 26.36
CA ARG A 537 59.37 16.76 26.69
C ARG A 537 60.52 16.25 27.54
N ASP A 538 60.17 15.42 28.53
CA ASP A 538 61.12 14.74 29.41
C ASP A 538 62.11 15.69 30.12
N GLU A 539 61.66 16.92 30.42
CA GLU A 539 62.50 17.97 31.00
C GLU A 539 63.17 17.50 32.29
N ILE A 540 62.40 16.87 33.18
CA ILE A 540 62.92 16.41 34.46
C ILE A 540 63.88 15.25 34.23
N GLN A 541 63.48 14.24 33.45
CA GLN A 541 64.34 13.09 33.14
C GLN A 541 65.69 13.50 32.53
N ARG A 542 65.70 14.47 31.60
CA ARG A 542 66.93 14.98 30.98
C ARG A 542 67.85 15.63 32.00
N LYS A 543 67.33 16.51 32.87
CA LYS A 543 68.15 17.14 33.93
C LYS A 543 68.69 16.13 34.93
N LEU A 544 67.94 15.08 35.25
CA LEU A 544 68.45 13.99 36.11
C LEU A 544 69.61 13.25 35.44
N LYS A 545 69.54 12.97 34.12
CA LYS A 545 70.65 12.36 33.36
C LYS A 545 71.88 13.26 33.31
N GLU A 546 71.70 14.56 33.11
CA GLU A 546 72.79 15.56 33.13
C GLU A 546 73.51 15.56 34.49
N ILE A 547 72.76 15.55 35.60
CA ILE A 547 73.34 15.51 36.96
C ILE A 547 74.11 14.20 37.22
N GLU A 548 73.64 13.06 36.73
CA GLU A 548 74.38 11.80 36.81
C GLU A 548 75.68 11.87 36.01
N ALA A 549 75.64 12.43 34.80
CA ALA A 549 76.80 12.61 33.93
C ALA A 549 77.86 13.52 34.58
N GLU A 550 77.44 14.65 35.17
CA GLU A 550 78.31 15.56 35.92
C GLU A 550 79.03 14.87 37.08
N LYS A 551 78.32 14.01 37.83
CA LYS A 551 78.92 13.24 38.92
C LYS A 551 79.92 12.21 38.42
N THR A 552 79.65 11.54 37.29
CA THR A 552 80.60 10.59 36.68
C THR A 552 81.84 11.30 36.11
N ALA A 553 81.70 12.51 35.56
CA ALA A 553 82.80 13.32 35.07
C ALA A 553 83.69 13.86 36.21
N ALA A 554 83.10 14.17 37.36
CA ALA A 554 83.83 14.63 38.56
C ALA A 554 84.66 13.53 39.27
N HIS A 555 84.60 12.27 38.82
CA HIS A 555 85.33 11.13 39.40
C HIS A 555 86.39 10.52 38.47
N ALA A 556 86.69 11.15 37.33
CA ALA A 556 87.83 10.77 36.50
C ALA A 556 89.14 11.29 37.14
N PRO A 557 90.17 10.45 37.39
CA PRO A 557 91.44 10.93 37.91
C PRO A 557 92.18 11.69 36.81
N GLU A 558 92.54 12.94 37.09
CA GLU A 558 93.43 13.77 36.28
C GLU A 558 94.83 13.14 36.21
N ASP A 559 95.27 12.70 35.03
CA ASP A 559 96.68 12.72 34.66
C ASP A 559 96.89 12.85 33.14
N GLU A 560 97.71 13.85 32.80
CA GLU A 560 98.42 14.18 31.55
C GLU A 560 97.67 14.52 30.23
N ALA A 561 97.97 15.72 29.73
CA ALA A 561 97.65 16.28 28.41
C ALA A 561 98.75 15.93 27.35
N PRO A 562 98.78 16.55 26.15
CA PRO A 562 97.89 16.48 24.97
C PRO A 562 98.67 16.02 23.70
N ALA A 563 98.00 15.51 22.65
CA ALA A 563 98.48 15.63 21.25
C ALA A 563 97.52 15.06 20.19
N GLU A 564 97.20 15.92 19.22
CA GLU A 564 96.98 15.77 17.77
C GLU A 564 96.78 14.39 17.09
N GLU A 565 95.80 14.42 16.18
CA GLU A 565 95.79 13.89 14.80
C GLU A 565 96.28 12.45 14.51
N GLU A 566 95.33 11.59 14.12
CA GLU A 566 95.13 11.11 12.74
C GLU A 566 94.47 9.71 12.75
N THR A 567 93.44 9.57 11.93
CA THR A 567 92.95 8.31 11.32
C THR A 567 94.09 7.57 10.58
N PRO A 568 93.96 6.34 10.00
CA PRO A 568 92.75 5.57 9.70
C PRO A 568 92.90 4.02 9.80
N ALA A 569 91.82 3.35 9.36
CA ALA A 569 91.82 2.12 8.53
C ALA A 569 91.92 0.73 9.19
N ALA A 570 90.77 0.03 9.11
CA ALA A 570 90.53 -1.18 8.31
C ALA A 570 91.11 -2.54 8.74
N ASP A 571 90.24 -3.54 8.49
CA ASP A 571 90.50 -4.96 8.20
C ASP A 571 90.97 -5.80 9.40
N GLU A 572 90.58 -7.06 9.61
CA GLU A 572 89.70 -8.02 8.93
C GLU A 572 89.69 -9.27 9.84
N GLU A 573 88.76 -10.19 9.57
CA GLU A 573 88.90 -11.65 9.80
C GLU A 573 88.71 -12.23 11.23
N THR A 574 87.49 -12.77 11.41
CA THR A 574 87.12 -14.12 11.90
C THR A 574 88.26 -15.18 11.90
N PRO A 575 88.25 -16.25 12.76
CA PRO A 575 87.30 -17.37 12.55
C PRO A 575 86.94 -18.30 13.75
N ALA A 576 85.82 -19.02 13.54
CA ALA A 576 85.57 -20.47 13.76
C ALA A 576 85.86 -21.10 15.14
N ALA A 577 85.13 -22.10 15.64
CA ALA A 577 83.91 -22.82 15.26
C ALA A 577 83.61 -23.80 16.42
N ASP A 578 82.40 -24.34 16.37
CA ASP A 578 82.05 -25.74 16.63
C ASP A 578 81.33 -26.18 17.93
N GLU A 579 80.36 -27.03 17.64
CA GLU A 579 79.65 -28.05 18.43
C GLU A 579 78.33 -27.72 19.19
N THR A 580 77.35 -28.55 18.84
CA THR A 580 75.94 -28.72 19.26
C THR A 580 75.84 -29.84 20.33
N PRO A 581 74.66 -30.32 20.79
CA PRO A 581 73.39 -29.66 21.19
C PRO A 581 72.89 -30.14 22.59
N ALA A 582 71.86 -29.48 23.16
CA ALA A 582 70.54 -30.06 23.52
C ALA A 582 69.75 -29.28 24.59
N ALA A 583 68.46 -29.10 24.27
CA ALA A 583 67.24 -29.05 25.10
C ALA A 583 66.98 -27.88 26.09
N GLU A 584 65.95 -27.09 25.73
CA GLU A 584 64.69 -26.80 26.48
C GLU A 584 64.86 -25.61 27.46
N GLU A 585 64.00 -24.58 27.52
CA GLU A 585 62.55 -24.47 27.33
C GLU A 585 62.17 -23.00 26.97
N GLU A 586 60.91 -22.78 26.62
CA GLU A 586 60.35 -21.68 25.83
C GLU A 586 60.05 -20.31 26.49
N THR A 587 59.67 -19.37 25.61
CA THR A 587 59.25 -17.95 25.69
C THR A 587 60.40 -16.95 25.55
N PRO A 588 60.26 -15.69 25.04
CA PRO A 588 59.12 -14.89 24.50
C PRO A 588 59.44 -14.04 23.21
N ALA A 589 58.50 -13.23 22.67
CA ALA A 589 58.72 -12.02 21.81
C ALA A 589 57.35 -11.40 21.41
N THR A 590 57.01 -10.10 21.53
CA THR A 590 57.48 -8.81 20.94
C THR A 590 57.17 -8.55 19.47
N GLU A 591 56.82 -7.28 19.23
CA GLU A 591 56.29 -6.57 18.07
C GLU A 591 57.23 -6.52 16.85
N GLU A 592 56.74 -6.24 15.63
CA GLU A 592 56.76 -4.90 14.97
C GLU A 592 56.66 -4.96 13.41
N GLU A 593 56.09 -3.87 12.86
CA GLU A 593 56.31 -3.24 11.53
C GLU A 593 55.50 -3.65 10.26
N THR A 594 54.83 -2.62 9.73
CA THR A 594 54.04 -2.35 8.49
C THR A 594 54.91 -2.26 7.18
N PRO A 595 54.44 -1.92 5.93
CA PRO A 595 53.17 -1.28 5.50
C PRO A 595 52.51 -1.67 4.13
N ALA A 596 51.32 -1.10 3.92
CA ALA A 596 50.65 -0.61 2.68
C ALA A 596 50.19 -1.56 1.55
N ALA A 597 48.90 -1.44 1.18
CA ALA A 597 48.36 -1.80 -0.13
C ALA A 597 47.22 -0.82 -0.52
N GLU A 598 47.37 -0.20 -1.69
CA GLU A 598 46.39 0.62 -2.41
C GLU A 598 45.86 -0.13 -3.65
N ASP A 599 44.58 0.10 -3.94
CA ASP A 599 43.90 0.44 -5.20
C ASP A 599 43.77 -0.46 -6.47
N GLU A 600 42.49 -0.41 -6.92
CA GLU A 600 41.92 -0.26 -8.27
C GLU A 600 41.59 -1.44 -9.23
N THR A 601 40.40 -1.26 -9.84
CA THR A 601 39.62 -2.00 -10.87
C THR A 601 40.29 -2.10 -12.26
N PRO A 602 39.78 -2.89 -13.26
CA PRO A 602 38.77 -2.39 -14.23
C PRO A 602 37.87 -3.47 -14.94
N ALA A 603 37.10 -2.99 -15.93
CA ALA A 603 35.93 -3.52 -16.65
C ALA A 603 36.16 -4.34 -17.96
N ALA A 604 35.06 -4.57 -18.72
CA ALA A 604 34.91 -4.98 -20.15
C ALA A 604 34.96 -6.51 -20.45
N GLU A 605 34.35 -7.12 -21.49
CA GLU A 605 33.41 -6.79 -22.58
C GLU A 605 32.94 -8.12 -23.23
N GLU A 606 32.03 -8.04 -24.21
CA GLU A 606 31.40 -9.10 -25.01
C GLU A 606 32.36 -10.07 -25.76
N GLU A 607 31.89 -11.29 -26.04
CA GLU A 607 31.60 -11.80 -27.40
C GLU A 607 31.38 -13.34 -27.42
N THR A 608 30.40 -13.77 -28.22
CA THR A 608 30.08 -15.14 -28.62
C THR A 608 31.18 -15.82 -29.46
N PRO A 609 31.20 -17.17 -29.54
CA PRO A 609 31.01 -17.76 -30.87
C PRO A 609 30.14 -19.03 -30.91
N ALA A 610 29.61 -19.28 -32.11
CA ALA A 610 28.80 -20.42 -32.55
C ALA A 610 29.64 -21.59 -33.12
N ALA A 611 28.98 -22.75 -33.29
CA ALA A 611 29.22 -23.93 -34.16
C ALA A 611 29.15 -25.25 -33.36
N GLU A 612 28.08 -26.04 -33.48
CA GLU A 612 27.84 -27.14 -34.46
C GLU A 612 28.74 -28.38 -34.27
N GLU A 613 28.18 -29.50 -33.77
CA GLU A 613 27.91 -30.73 -34.55
C GLU A 613 27.52 -31.96 -33.67
N GLU A 614 26.48 -32.65 -34.15
CA GLU A 614 26.23 -34.12 -34.19
C GLU A 614 26.00 -34.95 -32.90
N ALA A 615 24.81 -35.58 -32.88
CA ALA A 615 24.33 -36.64 -31.99
C ALA A 615 24.87 -38.04 -32.41
N PRO A 616 24.65 -39.17 -31.68
CA PRO A 616 23.31 -39.79 -31.60
C PRO A 616 22.93 -40.59 -30.32
N ALA A 617 21.61 -40.62 -30.09
CA ALA A 617 20.71 -41.73 -29.72
C ALA A 617 20.91 -42.62 -28.46
N ALA A 618 19.88 -42.61 -27.60
CA ALA A 618 19.12 -43.76 -27.08
C ALA A 618 17.89 -43.20 -26.32
N GLU A 619 16.70 -43.14 -26.93
CA GLU A 619 15.62 -44.15 -26.90
C GLU A 619 15.29 -44.71 -25.51
N GLU A 620 14.20 -44.19 -24.91
CA GLU A 620 13.12 -45.01 -24.37
C GLU A 620 11.78 -44.26 -24.55
N GLU A 621 10.93 -44.78 -25.44
CA GLU A 621 9.50 -44.45 -25.49
C GLU A 621 8.71 -45.37 -24.56
N THR A 622 7.62 -44.86 -23.99
CA THR A 622 6.28 -45.44 -24.23
C THR A 622 5.18 -44.42 -23.85
N PRO A 623 3.97 -44.53 -24.45
CA PRO A 623 3.18 -43.39 -24.89
C PRO A 623 1.91 -43.19 -24.06
N VAL A 624 1.32 -41.99 -24.11
CA VAL A 624 -0.13 -41.82 -23.90
C VAL A 624 -0.69 -40.85 -24.94
N ALA A 625 -1.79 -41.31 -25.54
CA ALA A 625 -2.51 -40.82 -26.69
C ALA A 625 -2.94 -39.34 -26.63
N GLU A 626 -2.92 -38.72 -27.82
CA GLU A 626 -3.74 -37.58 -28.18
C GLU A 626 -5.22 -37.96 -28.08
N ASP A 627 -5.97 -37.17 -27.32
CA ASP A 627 -7.42 -37.02 -27.46
C ASP A 627 -7.67 -35.53 -27.69
N GLU A 628 -7.80 -35.14 -28.96
CA GLU A 628 -8.25 -33.81 -29.35
C GLU A 628 -9.71 -33.61 -28.94
N THR A 629 -9.94 -32.77 -27.93
CA THR A 629 -11.20 -32.07 -27.65
C THR A 629 -10.87 -30.61 -27.27
N PRO A 630 -11.76 -29.63 -27.51
CA PRO A 630 -11.35 -28.26 -27.82
C PRO A 630 -10.81 -27.52 -26.58
N ALA A 631 -9.52 -27.22 -26.58
CA ALA A 631 -8.82 -26.45 -25.54
C ALA A 631 -9.07 -24.92 -25.60
N ALA A 632 -10.15 -24.47 -26.24
CA ALA A 632 -10.40 -23.04 -26.43
C ALA A 632 -10.85 -22.34 -25.13
N GLU A 633 -11.45 -23.06 -24.17
CA GLU A 633 -11.92 -22.46 -22.90
C GLU A 633 -10.82 -22.36 -21.83
N ASP A 634 -9.75 -23.17 -21.88
CA ASP A 634 -8.65 -23.14 -20.91
C ASP A 634 -7.50 -22.19 -21.32
N GLU A 635 -7.36 -21.86 -22.62
CA GLU A 635 -6.36 -20.89 -23.09
C GLU A 635 -6.75 -19.43 -22.76
N VAL A 636 -8.04 -19.10 -22.81
CA VAL A 636 -8.53 -17.73 -22.59
C VAL A 636 -8.28 -17.24 -21.14
N PRO A 637 -8.55 -18.01 -20.07
CA PRO A 637 -8.20 -17.64 -18.70
C PRO A 637 -6.69 -17.52 -18.48
N SER A 638 -5.88 -18.35 -19.15
CA SER A 638 -4.42 -18.34 -19.05
C SER A 638 -3.82 -17.09 -19.69
N GLU A 639 -4.26 -16.72 -20.91
CA GLU A 639 -3.79 -15.51 -21.60
C GLU A 639 -4.22 -14.24 -20.85
N ALA A 640 -5.49 -14.17 -20.42
CA ALA A 640 -5.99 -13.05 -19.64
C ALA A 640 -5.26 -12.90 -18.29
N ALA A 641 -4.98 -14.00 -17.60
CA ALA A 641 -4.24 -13.98 -16.35
C ALA A 641 -2.80 -13.47 -16.53
N SER A 642 -2.14 -13.82 -17.64
CA SER A 642 -0.81 -13.32 -17.99
C SER A 642 -0.82 -11.80 -18.21
N LYS A 643 -1.83 -11.24 -18.89
CA LYS A 643 -1.94 -9.80 -19.14
C LYS A 643 -2.20 -9.01 -17.86
N VAL A 644 -3.01 -9.55 -16.95
CA VAL A 644 -3.22 -8.97 -15.62
C VAL A 644 -1.92 -8.99 -14.81
N ALA A 645 -1.17 -10.11 -14.82
CA ALA A 645 0.11 -10.22 -14.12
C ALA A 645 1.17 -9.23 -14.66
N GLU A 646 1.25 -9.04 -15.98
CA GLU A 646 2.16 -8.05 -16.58
C GLU A 646 1.82 -6.61 -16.11
N MET A 647 0.53 -6.27 -16.03
CA MET A 647 0.10 -4.97 -15.50
C MET A 647 0.38 -4.82 -14.00
N GLU A 648 0.20 -5.87 -13.20
CA GLU A 648 0.54 -5.90 -11.76
C GLU A 648 2.04 -5.58 -11.57
N GLN A 649 2.91 -6.31 -12.29
CA GLN A 649 4.37 -6.14 -12.23
C GLN A 649 4.79 -4.73 -12.66
N MET A 650 4.21 -4.20 -13.74
CA MET A 650 4.49 -2.82 -14.18
C MET A 650 4.08 -1.77 -13.14
N LEU A 651 2.97 -2.00 -12.43
CA LEU A 651 2.49 -1.09 -11.40
C LEU A 651 3.31 -1.13 -10.11
N GLU A 652 4.08 -2.19 -9.88
CA GLU A 652 5.03 -2.32 -8.76
C GLU A 652 6.34 -1.55 -8.96
N GLN A 653 6.69 -1.21 -10.21
CA GLN A 653 7.91 -0.44 -10.49
C GLN A 653 7.78 1.02 -9.99
N GLU A 654 8.76 1.46 -9.18
CA GLU A 654 8.82 2.82 -8.61
C GLU A 654 8.96 3.92 -9.68
N SER A 655 9.61 3.61 -10.81
CA SER A 655 9.73 4.51 -11.96
C SER A 655 9.65 3.73 -13.30
N GLY A 656 9.30 4.40 -14.40
CA GLY A 656 9.37 3.80 -15.74
C GLY A 656 8.11 3.11 -16.27
N MET A 657 6.95 3.29 -15.63
CA MET A 657 5.66 2.77 -16.12
C MET A 657 5.39 3.22 -17.57
N ASN A 658 5.20 2.27 -18.49
CA ASN A 658 4.80 2.55 -19.87
C ASN A 658 3.27 2.51 -20.03
N PRO A 659 2.57 3.66 -20.10
CA PRO A 659 1.12 3.69 -20.20
C PRO A 659 0.58 2.99 -21.45
N ASN A 660 1.34 2.94 -22.55
CA ASN A 660 0.85 2.29 -23.77
C ASN A 660 0.75 0.77 -23.63
N VAL A 661 1.60 0.14 -22.81
CA VAL A 661 1.53 -1.30 -22.55
C VAL A 661 0.29 -1.62 -21.72
N ILE A 662 -0.02 -0.80 -20.72
CA ILE A 662 -1.23 -0.95 -19.91
C ILE A 662 -2.49 -0.76 -20.77
N LEU A 663 -2.52 0.25 -21.64
CA LEU A 663 -3.64 0.42 -22.57
C LEU A 663 -3.79 -0.76 -23.52
N LYS A 664 -2.68 -1.30 -24.04
CA LYS A 664 -2.70 -2.49 -24.90
C LYS A 664 -3.29 -3.68 -24.13
N ASN A 665 -2.79 -3.97 -22.93
CA ASN A 665 -3.27 -5.08 -22.12
C ASN A 665 -4.73 -4.92 -21.71
N LEU A 666 -5.18 -3.71 -21.36
CA LEU A 666 -6.59 -3.43 -21.10
C LEU A 666 -7.48 -3.58 -22.35
N THR A 667 -6.98 -3.19 -23.52
CA THR A 667 -7.71 -3.36 -24.80
C THR A 667 -7.86 -4.84 -25.12
N ASP A 668 -6.80 -5.60 -24.96
CA ASP A 668 -6.80 -7.03 -25.17
C ASP A 668 -7.73 -7.75 -24.17
N LEU A 669 -7.74 -7.34 -22.89
CA LEU A 669 -8.64 -7.88 -21.89
C LEU A 669 -10.10 -7.52 -22.15
N ALA A 670 -10.38 -6.32 -22.68
CA ALA A 670 -11.72 -5.93 -23.08
C ALA A 670 -12.26 -6.80 -24.23
N ALA A 671 -11.39 -7.26 -25.14
CA ALA A 671 -11.77 -8.21 -26.18
C ALA A 671 -12.08 -9.62 -25.65
N LEU A 672 -11.54 -9.97 -24.48
CA LEU A 672 -11.76 -11.25 -23.79
C LEU A 672 -12.86 -11.17 -22.72
N TRP A 673 -13.56 -10.04 -22.60
CA TRP A 673 -14.59 -9.81 -21.59
C TRP A 673 -15.85 -10.68 -21.83
N PRO A 674 -16.49 -11.24 -20.78
CA PRO A 674 -16.23 -11.11 -19.34
C PRO A 674 -15.20 -12.10 -18.77
N LEU A 675 -14.46 -11.66 -17.74
CA LEU A 675 -13.43 -12.46 -17.06
C LEU A 675 -13.68 -12.59 -15.54
N PRO A 676 -14.71 -13.36 -15.10
CA PRO A 676 -15.07 -13.49 -13.69
C PRO A 676 -13.92 -13.88 -12.73
N PRO A 677 -13.03 -14.85 -13.05
CA PRO A 677 -11.98 -15.26 -12.10
C PRO A 677 -10.89 -14.19 -11.89
N LEU A 678 -10.80 -13.19 -12.78
CA LEU A 678 -9.79 -12.14 -12.74
C LEU A 678 -10.34 -10.79 -12.29
N LEU A 679 -11.65 -10.68 -12.02
CA LEU A 679 -12.34 -9.43 -11.76
C LEU A 679 -11.75 -8.68 -10.55
N GLY A 680 -11.48 -9.40 -9.45
CA GLY A 680 -10.86 -8.82 -8.26
C GLY A 680 -9.42 -8.33 -8.49
N ARG A 681 -8.62 -9.10 -9.25
CA ARG A 681 -7.24 -8.73 -9.60
C ARG A 681 -7.21 -7.53 -10.53
N LEU A 682 -8.03 -7.53 -11.56
CA LEU A 682 -8.16 -6.42 -12.50
C LEU A 682 -8.68 -5.16 -11.79
N GLY A 683 -9.64 -5.30 -10.87
CA GLY A 683 -10.10 -4.21 -10.00
C GLY A 683 -8.94 -3.60 -9.21
N ALA A 684 -8.13 -4.42 -8.53
CA ALA A 684 -6.95 -3.94 -7.79
C ALA A 684 -5.91 -3.23 -8.68
N VAL A 685 -5.64 -3.78 -9.87
CA VAL A 685 -4.77 -3.16 -10.89
C VAL A 685 -5.31 -1.78 -11.29
N LEU A 686 -6.61 -1.67 -11.58
CA LEU A 686 -7.24 -0.42 -11.98
C LEU A 686 -7.25 0.61 -10.85
N THR A 687 -7.48 0.21 -9.60
CA THR A 687 -7.39 1.10 -8.43
C THR A 687 -5.96 1.62 -8.21
N LYS A 688 -4.95 0.74 -8.31
CA LYS A 688 -3.54 1.14 -8.17
C LYS A 688 -3.10 2.07 -9.32
N LEU A 689 -3.54 1.77 -10.54
CA LEU A 689 -3.35 2.62 -11.72
C LEU A 689 -4.00 3.99 -11.52
N GLN A 690 -5.24 4.03 -11.02
CA GLN A 690 -5.98 5.26 -10.73
C GLN A 690 -5.22 6.15 -9.75
N GLY A 691 -4.72 5.58 -8.64
CA GLY A 691 -3.92 6.31 -7.65
C GLY A 691 -2.63 6.89 -8.25
N ARG A 692 -1.87 6.11 -9.03
CA ARG A 692 -0.66 6.59 -9.70
C ARG A 692 -0.95 7.70 -10.71
N MET A 693 -2.03 7.57 -11.48
CA MET A 693 -2.43 8.59 -12.46
C MET A 693 -2.95 9.86 -11.80
N ALA A 694 -3.72 9.75 -10.72
CA ALA A 694 -4.15 10.90 -9.94
C ALA A 694 -2.96 11.67 -9.36
N SER A 695 -1.98 10.97 -8.77
CA SER A 695 -0.74 11.58 -8.26
C SER A 695 0.08 12.22 -9.39
N ALA A 696 0.26 11.53 -10.52
CA ALA A 696 0.98 12.09 -11.67
C ALA A 696 0.28 13.32 -12.28
N CYS A 697 -1.05 13.35 -12.26
CA CYS A 697 -1.86 14.49 -12.72
C CYS A 697 -1.67 15.69 -11.78
N ALA A 698 -1.74 15.48 -10.47
CA ALA A 698 -1.46 16.52 -9.47
C ALA A 698 -0.03 17.06 -9.58
N SER A 699 0.99 16.20 -9.68
CA SER A 699 2.38 16.64 -9.87
C SER A 699 2.59 17.39 -11.18
N ALA A 700 1.99 16.93 -12.29
CA ALA A 700 2.09 17.63 -13.58
C ALA A 700 1.41 19.00 -13.57
N SER A 701 0.32 19.15 -12.81
CA SER A 701 -0.35 20.44 -12.57
C SER A 701 0.57 21.39 -11.77
N ALA A 702 1.12 20.91 -10.64
CA ALA A 702 2.03 21.68 -9.80
C ALA A 702 3.33 22.11 -10.53
N GLU A 703 3.88 21.24 -11.38
CA GLU A 703 5.10 21.48 -12.16
C GLU A 703 4.87 22.25 -13.48
N ASP A 704 3.63 22.65 -13.78
CA ASP A 704 3.26 23.35 -15.01
C ASP A 704 3.55 22.60 -16.32
N GLN A 705 3.33 21.28 -16.33
CA GLN A 705 3.59 20.43 -17.48
C GLN A 705 2.32 20.22 -18.31
N GLU A 706 1.81 21.26 -18.96
CA GLU A 706 0.54 21.22 -19.73
C GLU A 706 0.50 20.09 -20.77
N ALA A 707 1.62 19.84 -21.47
CA ALA A 707 1.70 18.76 -22.46
C ALA A 707 1.57 17.36 -21.83
N LYS A 708 2.18 17.16 -20.65
CA LYS A 708 2.08 15.92 -19.88
C LYS A 708 0.68 15.74 -19.32
N LEU A 709 0.07 16.83 -18.83
CA LEU A 709 -1.28 16.83 -18.32
C LEU A 709 -2.30 16.41 -19.40
N LYS A 710 -2.19 16.98 -20.62
CA LYS A 710 -3.00 16.55 -21.77
C LYS A 710 -2.80 15.07 -22.11
N ALA A 711 -1.57 14.58 -22.05
CA ALA A 711 -1.27 13.17 -22.30
C ALA A 711 -1.89 12.24 -21.24
N LEU A 712 -1.81 12.60 -19.96
CA LEU A 712 -2.41 11.87 -18.84
C LEU A 712 -3.94 11.83 -18.94
N LEU A 713 -4.56 12.96 -19.28
CA LEU A 713 -6.02 13.02 -19.48
C LEU A 713 -6.45 12.21 -20.69
N ALA A 714 -5.73 12.29 -21.81
CA ALA A 714 -6.01 11.46 -22.99
C ALA A 714 -5.90 9.96 -22.69
N PHE A 715 -4.92 9.56 -21.87
CA PHE A 715 -4.82 8.20 -21.36
C PHE A 715 -6.03 7.82 -20.49
N ALA A 716 -6.43 8.67 -19.55
CA ALA A 716 -7.56 8.42 -18.65
C ALA A 716 -8.90 8.29 -19.41
N HIS A 717 -9.11 9.06 -20.48
CA HIS A 717 -10.29 8.92 -21.34
C HIS A 717 -10.32 7.55 -22.04
N LYS A 718 -9.19 7.08 -22.58
CA LYS A 718 -9.11 5.75 -23.22
C LYS A 718 -9.38 4.61 -22.23
N VAL A 719 -8.85 4.72 -21.02
CA VAL A 719 -9.15 3.74 -19.95
C VAL A 719 -10.63 3.76 -19.61
N HIS A 720 -11.24 4.95 -19.53
CA HIS A 720 -12.68 5.07 -19.26
C HIS A 720 -13.56 4.47 -20.36
N GLU A 721 -13.22 4.68 -21.64
CA GLU A 721 -13.91 4.04 -22.76
C GLU A 721 -13.85 2.51 -22.66
N LEU A 722 -12.68 1.94 -22.35
CA LEU A 722 -12.51 0.51 -22.16
C LEU A 722 -13.31 -0.02 -20.94
N GLN A 723 -13.39 0.76 -19.86
CA GLN A 723 -14.18 0.40 -18.69
C GLN A 723 -15.69 0.37 -18.97
N GLN A 724 -16.19 1.24 -19.87
CA GLN A 724 -17.59 1.22 -20.29
C GLN A 724 -17.94 -0.08 -21.06
N SER A 725 -16.97 -0.69 -21.75
CA SER A 725 -17.15 -1.99 -22.40
C SER A 725 -17.02 -3.20 -21.47
N MET A 726 -16.49 -3.02 -20.25
CA MET A 726 -16.20 -4.10 -19.28
C MET A 726 -17.05 -4.00 -18.00
N ASP A 727 -18.31 -3.59 -18.13
CA ASP A 727 -19.28 -3.47 -17.01
C ASP A 727 -18.76 -2.72 -15.76
N SER A 728 -17.91 -1.71 -15.94
CA SER A 728 -17.41 -0.82 -14.88
C SER A 728 -16.60 -1.51 -13.75
N CYS A 729 -15.60 -2.32 -14.11
CA CYS A 729 -14.65 -2.94 -13.14
C CYS A 729 -13.96 -1.97 -12.17
N ALA A 730 -13.91 -0.67 -12.46
CA ALA A 730 -13.50 0.37 -11.52
C ALA A 730 -14.28 1.66 -11.83
N PRO A 731 -15.41 1.90 -11.15
CA PRO A 731 -16.18 3.12 -11.37
C PRO A 731 -15.34 4.36 -10.99
N GLN A 732 -15.51 5.45 -11.74
CA GLN A 732 -14.91 6.77 -11.46
C GLN A 732 -13.40 6.93 -11.76
N PHE A 733 -12.78 6.11 -12.62
CA PHE A 733 -11.36 6.29 -13.00
C PHE A 733 -11.06 7.69 -13.54
N LEU A 734 -11.78 8.11 -14.58
CA LEU A 734 -11.62 9.42 -15.20
C LEU A 734 -11.91 10.55 -14.21
N PHE A 735 -12.97 10.40 -13.41
CA PHE A 735 -13.35 11.37 -12.39
C PHE A 735 -12.23 11.58 -11.37
N ALA A 736 -11.62 10.51 -10.84
CA ALA A 736 -10.56 10.62 -9.84
C ALA A 736 -9.30 11.31 -10.38
N VAL A 737 -8.88 10.97 -11.61
CA VAL A 737 -7.71 11.60 -12.25
C VAL A 737 -7.95 13.08 -12.53
N CYS A 738 -9.14 13.43 -13.04
CA CYS A 738 -9.55 14.81 -13.28
C CYS A 738 -9.71 15.60 -11.97
N SER A 739 -10.26 14.97 -10.93
CA SER A 739 -10.49 15.57 -9.62
C SER A 739 -9.17 15.91 -8.93
N ALA A 740 -8.17 15.03 -9.00
CA ALA A 740 -6.84 15.29 -8.44
C ALA A 740 -6.13 16.48 -9.11
N GLY A 741 -6.17 16.57 -10.44
CA GLY A 741 -5.61 17.71 -11.17
C GLY A 741 -6.35 19.01 -10.85
N ALA A 742 -7.69 18.97 -10.83
CA ALA A 742 -8.53 20.11 -10.48
C ALA A 742 -8.32 20.60 -9.04
N ASP A 743 -8.20 19.68 -8.08
CA ASP A 743 -7.94 19.98 -6.67
C ASP A 743 -6.59 20.68 -6.49
N GLN A 744 -5.56 20.23 -7.21
CA GLN A 744 -4.24 20.84 -7.19
C GLN A 744 -4.24 22.24 -7.80
N ASP A 745 -4.79 22.43 -9.00
CA ASP A 745 -4.89 23.75 -9.64
C ASP A 745 -5.70 24.74 -8.76
N LEU A 746 -6.78 24.28 -8.12
CA LEU A 746 -7.54 25.08 -7.17
C LEU A 746 -6.73 25.43 -5.91
N LYS A 747 -6.03 24.47 -5.31
CA LYS A 747 -5.16 24.72 -4.14
C LYS A 747 -4.07 25.74 -4.46
N ASP A 748 -3.43 25.64 -5.61
CA ASP A 748 -2.37 26.55 -6.03
C ASP A 748 -2.94 27.95 -6.29
N ALA A 749 -4.12 28.04 -6.91
CA ALA A 749 -4.81 29.31 -7.13
C ALA A 749 -5.27 29.96 -5.81
N GLU A 750 -5.84 29.19 -4.89
CA GLU A 750 -6.26 29.63 -3.55
C GLU A 750 -5.05 30.13 -2.74
N THR A 751 -3.92 29.40 -2.78
CA THR A 751 -2.68 29.76 -2.08
C THR A 751 -2.11 31.07 -2.60
N GLU A 752 -2.07 31.27 -3.92
CA GLU A 752 -1.67 32.54 -4.51
C GLU A 752 -2.64 33.67 -4.16
N LEU A 753 -3.94 33.40 -4.17
CA LEU A 753 -4.97 34.39 -3.87
C LEU A 753 -5.00 34.77 -2.38
N ALA A 754 -4.57 33.89 -1.47
CA ALA A 754 -4.48 34.16 -0.04
C ALA A 754 -3.37 35.16 0.32
N LYS A 755 -2.34 35.32 -0.52
CA LYS A 755 -1.22 36.25 -0.26
C LYS A 755 -1.72 37.69 -0.11
N GLU A 756 -1.33 38.34 0.98
CA GLU A 756 -1.65 39.76 1.27
C GLU A 756 -0.73 40.73 0.49
N SER A 757 0.50 40.31 0.18
CA SER A 757 1.44 41.03 -0.68
C SER A 757 2.19 40.07 -1.60
N GLY A 758 2.61 40.53 -2.78
CA GLY A 758 3.36 39.71 -3.74
C GLY A 758 2.54 38.63 -4.47
N MET A 759 1.21 38.72 -4.47
CA MET A 759 0.33 37.81 -5.23
C MET A 759 0.64 37.86 -6.73
N ASN A 760 0.74 36.69 -7.38
CA ASN A 760 0.91 36.58 -8.82
C ASN A 760 -0.43 36.31 -9.52
N PRO A 761 -1.10 37.33 -10.08
CA PRO A 761 -2.44 37.18 -10.65
C PRO A 761 -2.44 36.37 -11.96
N MET A 762 -1.28 36.26 -12.62
CA MET A 762 -1.13 35.44 -13.82
C MET A 762 -1.09 33.95 -13.49
N LEU A 763 -0.57 33.57 -12.32
CA LEU A 763 -0.56 32.18 -11.87
C LEU A 763 -1.98 31.72 -11.48
N VAL A 764 -2.75 32.58 -10.81
CA VAL A 764 -4.19 32.34 -10.55
C VAL A 764 -4.96 32.14 -11.86
N LEU A 765 -4.75 33.01 -12.86
CA LEU A 765 -5.37 32.84 -14.18
C LEU A 765 -4.95 31.56 -14.90
N LYS A 766 -3.68 31.16 -14.77
CA LYS A 766 -3.15 29.94 -15.37
C LYS A 766 -3.88 28.72 -14.82
N ASN A 767 -3.94 28.60 -13.50
CA ASN A 767 -4.58 27.46 -12.84
C ASN A 767 -6.08 27.41 -13.15
N ILE A 768 -6.78 28.55 -13.17
CA ILE A 768 -8.19 28.61 -13.61
C ILE A 768 -8.36 28.14 -15.08
N ARG A 769 -7.41 28.45 -15.97
CA ARG A 769 -7.47 27.96 -17.36
C ARG A 769 -7.26 26.45 -17.42
N ASN A 770 -6.35 25.89 -16.62
CA ASN A 770 -6.13 24.45 -16.54
C ASN A 770 -7.38 23.71 -16.08
N LEU A 771 -8.22 24.31 -15.23
CA LEU A 771 -9.49 23.70 -14.79
C LEU A 771 -10.38 23.27 -15.96
N LYS A 772 -10.33 23.97 -17.11
CA LYS A 772 -11.09 23.60 -18.30
C LYS A 772 -10.72 22.22 -18.86
N LEU A 773 -9.50 21.76 -18.61
CA LEU A 773 -9.02 20.45 -19.05
C LEU A 773 -9.70 19.31 -18.29
N TYR A 774 -10.15 19.56 -17.06
CA TYR A 774 -10.79 18.57 -16.18
C TYR A 774 -12.32 18.74 -16.12
N TRP A 775 -12.81 19.98 -16.18
CA TRP A 775 -14.17 20.34 -15.78
C TRP A 775 -15.27 19.61 -16.56
N GLN A 776 -15.04 19.35 -17.85
CA GLN A 776 -15.99 18.62 -18.69
C GLN A 776 -16.21 17.19 -18.18
N ALA A 777 -15.17 16.55 -17.63
CA ALA A 777 -15.23 15.19 -17.10
C ALA A 777 -15.74 15.11 -15.65
N LEU A 778 -15.68 16.21 -14.89
CA LEU A 778 -16.15 16.28 -13.51
C LEU A 778 -17.68 16.44 -13.41
N GLY A 779 -18.30 17.13 -14.37
CA GLY A 779 -19.75 17.30 -14.44
C GLY A 779 -20.34 17.87 -13.14
N SER A 780 -21.60 17.53 -12.85
CA SER A 780 -22.29 17.94 -11.61
C SER A 780 -21.81 17.22 -10.35
N ASP A 781 -21.03 16.15 -10.50
CA ASP A 781 -20.69 15.23 -9.39
C ASP A 781 -19.59 15.81 -8.47
N ALA A 782 -18.94 16.90 -8.89
CA ALA A 782 -17.88 17.58 -8.15
C ALA A 782 -18.36 18.84 -7.38
N GLU A 783 -19.47 18.75 -6.65
CA GLU A 783 -20.10 19.89 -5.95
C GLU A 783 -19.12 20.67 -5.03
N SER A 784 -18.20 19.96 -4.37
CA SER A 784 -17.17 20.57 -3.51
C SER A 784 -16.17 21.43 -4.29
N LEU A 785 -15.74 20.97 -5.47
CA LEU A 785 -14.83 21.71 -6.35
C LEU A 785 -15.53 22.92 -6.99
N HIS A 786 -16.80 22.78 -7.37
CA HIS A 786 -17.63 23.89 -7.87
C HIS A 786 -17.81 24.99 -6.82
N THR A 787 -18.08 24.59 -5.57
CA THR A 787 -18.24 25.53 -4.46
C THR A 787 -16.95 26.30 -4.18
N ARG A 788 -15.81 25.60 -4.19
CA ARG A 788 -14.48 26.23 -4.03
C ARG A 788 -14.15 27.18 -5.16
N LEU A 789 -14.39 26.78 -6.42
CA LEU A 789 -14.22 27.63 -7.58
C LEU A 789 -15.07 28.91 -7.47
N GLY A 790 -16.34 28.78 -7.07
CA GLY A 790 -17.22 29.93 -6.85
C GLY A 790 -16.67 30.90 -5.81
N ALA A 791 -16.29 30.40 -4.63
CA ALA A 791 -15.71 31.22 -3.55
C ALA A 791 -14.40 31.93 -3.99
N MET A 792 -13.53 31.23 -4.71
CA MET A 792 -12.30 31.79 -5.26
C MET A 792 -12.61 32.90 -6.28
N CYS A 793 -13.56 32.65 -7.20
CA CYS A 793 -13.96 33.63 -8.20
C CYS A 793 -14.57 34.88 -7.55
N ASP A 794 -15.38 34.74 -6.51
CA ASP A 794 -15.97 35.86 -5.77
C ASP A 794 -14.91 36.68 -5.05
N LEU A 795 -13.93 36.04 -4.41
CA LEU A 795 -12.80 36.71 -3.78
C LEU A 795 -11.96 37.46 -4.84
N MET A 796 -11.72 36.86 -6.00
CA MET A 796 -10.98 37.48 -7.09
C MET A 796 -11.72 38.71 -7.65
N ARG A 797 -13.03 38.60 -7.88
CA ARG A 797 -13.88 39.74 -8.27
C ARG A 797 -13.80 40.87 -7.24
N SER A 798 -13.93 40.54 -5.95
CA SER A 798 -13.84 41.52 -4.86
C SER A 798 -12.49 42.26 -4.86
N ARG A 799 -11.38 41.54 -4.96
CA ARG A 799 -10.02 42.14 -5.01
C ARG A 799 -9.81 43.01 -6.25
N ILE A 800 -10.27 42.57 -7.43
CA ILE A 800 -10.16 43.35 -8.66
C ILE A 800 -10.97 44.65 -8.56
N THR A 801 -12.22 44.58 -8.09
CA THR A 801 -13.10 45.75 -7.92
C THR A 801 -12.50 46.74 -6.92
N ALA A 802 -12.07 46.27 -5.75
CA ALA A 802 -11.42 47.12 -4.75
C ALA A 802 -10.16 47.81 -5.31
N SER A 803 -9.32 47.07 -6.04
CA SER A 803 -8.12 47.66 -6.66
C SER A 803 -8.46 48.65 -7.78
N TYR A 804 -9.56 48.45 -8.51
CA TYR A 804 -10.03 49.31 -9.59
C TYR A 804 -10.57 50.65 -9.07
N GLU A 805 -11.28 50.61 -7.94
CA GLU A 805 -11.78 51.80 -7.25
C GLU A 805 -10.66 52.64 -6.64
N GLN A 806 -9.66 51.98 -6.03
CA GLN A 806 -8.59 52.64 -5.27
C GLN A 806 -7.43 53.16 -6.12
N ASN A 807 -7.20 52.62 -7.33
CA ASN A 807 -6.01 52.93 -8.14
C ASN A 807 -6.37 53.31 -9.58
N GLU A 808 -6.55 54.60 -9.86
CA GLU A 808 -6.92 55.08 -11.20
C GLU A 808 -5.90 54.71 -12.29
N GLU A 809 -4.60 54.76 -11.96
CA GLU A 809 -3.51 54.44 -12.88
C GLU A 809 -3.51 52.96 -13.32
N LYS A 810 -4.09 52.06 -12.51
CA LYS A 810 -4.14 50.62 -12.79
C LYS A 810 -5.38 50.19 -13.58
N ARG A 811 -6.39 51.07 -13.73
CA ARG A 811 -7.68 50.75 -14.38
C ARG A 811 -7.55 50.13 -15.77
N PRO A 812 -6.70 50.63 -16.69
CA PRO A 812 -6.57 50.03 -18.03
C PRO A 812 -6.05 48.59 -18.00
N ASN A 813 -5.13 48.29 -17.07
CA ASN A 813 -4.57 46.95 -16.92
C ASN A 813 -5.54 46.01 -16.20
N LEU A 814 -6.30 46.50 -15.22
CA LEU A 814 -7.35 45.74 -14.54
C LEU A 814 -8.54 45.41 -15.46
N LEU A 815 -8.88 46.27 -16.43
CA LEU A 815 -9.87 45.96 -17.47
C LEU A 815 -9.38 44.83 -18.40
N LYS A 816 -8.11 44.87 -18.83
CA LYS A 816 -7.51 43.78 -19.62
C LYS A 816 -7.47 42.47 -18.82
N PHE A 817 -7.12 42.55 -17.55
CA PHE A 817 -7.06 41.40 -16.66
C PHE A 817 -8.45 40.81 -16.40
N SER A 818 -9.45 41.64 -16.10
CA SER A 818 -10.84 41.18 -15.90
C SER A 818 -11.42 40.54 -17.16
N ALA A 819 -11.08 41.02 -18.36
CA ALA A 819 -11.46 40.35 -19.60
C ALA A 819 -10.78 38.98 -19.76
N ALA A 820 -9.50 38.86 -19.39
CA ALA A 820 -8.79 37.59 -19.39
C ALA A 820 -9.32 36.61 -18.33
N PHE A 821 -9.78 37.13 -17.19
CA PHE A 821 -10.45 36.38 -16.13
C PHE A 821 -11.83 35.89 -16.55
N ASP A 822 -12.68 36.76 -17.10
CA ASP A 822 -13.99 36.40 -17.65
C ASP A 822 -13.84 35.29 -18.72
N ALA A 823 -12.84 35.40 -19.60
CA ALA A 823 -12.53 34.36 -20.58
C ALA A 823 -12.06 33.04 -19.94
N ALA A 824 -11.29 33.11 -18.84
CA ALA A 824 -10.80 31.94 -18.12
C ALA A 824 -11.93 31.18 -17.40
N ILE A 825 -12.89 31.88 -16.81
CA ILE A 825 -14.02 31.24 -16.11
C ILE A 825 -15.18 30.85 -17.03
N THR A 826 -15.20 31.35 -18.27
CA THR A 826 -16.23 30.99 -19.25
C THR A 826 -16.23 29.48 -19.52
N GLY A 827 -17.38 28.84 -19.27
CA GLY A 827 -17.58 27.40 -19.45
C GLY A 827 -17.26 26.55 -18.22
N LEU A 828 -16.86 27.16 -17.10
CA LEU A 828 -16.72 26.48 -15.82
C LEU A 828 -18.01 26.64 -15.00
N GLU A 829 -18.77 25.56 -14.84
CA GLU A 829 -19.91 25.55 -13.92
C GLU A 829 -19.45 25.89 -12.50
N GLY A 830 -20.27 26.62 -11.73
CA GLY A 830 -19.91 27.09 -10.39
C GLY A 830 -19.10 28.39 -10.33
N ALA A 831 -18.48 28.85 -11.42
CA ALA A 831 -17.59 30.04 -11.40
C ALA A 831 -18.32 31.41 -11.38
N GLY A 832 -19.65 31.42 -11.60
CA GLY A 832 -20.46 32.65 -11.69
C GLY A 832 -20.38 33.37 -13.05
N GLU A 833 -21.09 34.48 -13.22
CA GLU A 833 -21.20 35.16 -14.53
C GLU A 833 -19.87 35.80 -15.01
N PRO A 834 -19.42 35.54 -16.26
CA PRO A 834 -18.22 36.17 -16.83
C PRO A 834 -18.53 37.59 -17.37
N ASN A 835 -18.82 38.53 -16.46
CA ASN A 835 -19.16 39.92 -16.80
C ASN A 835 -18.41 40.98 -15.99
N LEU A 836 -17.28 40.63 -15.37
CA LEU A 836 -16.54 41.54 -14.51
C LEU A 836 -15.98 42.74 -15.30
N ALA A 837 -15.42 42.51 -16.49
CA ALA A 837 -14.89 43.58 -17.33
C ALA A 837 -15.98 44.58 -17.74
N ALA A 838 -17.16 44.07 -18.10
CA ALA A 838 -18.31 44.89 -18.44
C ALA A 838 -18.76 45.73 -17.23
N LYS A 839 -18.86 45.13 -16.04
CA LYS A 839 -19.24 45.80 -14.78
C LYS A 839 -18.27 46.90 -14.33
N LEU A 840 -16.98 46.78 -14.64
CA LEU A 840 -15.98 47.80 -14.29
C LEU A 840 -15.92 48.94 -15.33
N SER A 841 -16.34 48.68 -16.57
CA SER A 841 -16.30 49.63 -17.68
C SER A 841 -17.57 50.49 -17.84
N GLY A 842 -18.71 50.00 -17.32
CA GLY A 842 -20.00 50.70 -17.32
C GLY A 842 -20.21 51.43 -16.01
#